data_AF-A0A3R6Z670-F1
#
_entry.id   AF-A0A3R6Z670-F1
#
_cell.length_a   1.000
_cell.length_b   1.000
_cell.length_c   1.000
_cell.angle_alpha   90.00
_cell.angle_beta   90.00
_cell.angle_gamma   90.00
#
_symmetry.space_group_name_H-M   'P 1'
#
loop_
_entity.id
_entity.type
_entity.pdbx_description
1 polymer ?
#
loop_
_entity_poly.entity_id
_entity_poly.type
_entity_poly.pdbx_seq_one_letter_code
_entity_poly.pdbx_strand_id
1 'polypeptide(L)'
;MNKKFSTLLTASLLMVGALFSSAKADATYIPVGPKATTITSGDMYYIVQQAGEDVAQTSDYLMGMEKTAAATPALAGLNIASASTTLAEAFELSSGEISNYLWTVTEVKDAGKIYYTLKNVKTQSFLAVDGSFAMVTAVADATQAKNNIFFSFGDGTKAYSGKTSETTYLLPKGGTNSANSLLIAGTSAIAFGDGSSNHVVLYSVKTQPVAATDLNAAFGGAGFSFAPDGVEVEDNIFDQSIKAFDVEADIVLEAGVRAIKKGTYFATSYPDELAEKSEIKQADVEAGYFDACTFIVVSPTENFKTSKLPQSNGEGFKFTTVKGEDLNTYIAGDNVSSKEEVSVFNAAFTVTEPNEFASAGKYKMALTARVLADPKASSNKDQKHAAKNIQVIATAIQDVNYITTSSEGSLFKVASSKLVKAVSLLKEEKAPSVFNIQFVSGKGTKDSEYNKYMGVAIASGTDLQLVAQGSALAALNTPQYQFVISAIDTKTQTITFKNLETAVTFKSTLFETENDGEYKLVGVATEASTNLATIEVAKDDKSDYTANVSLEGKVITLNAVTVDPFAGFAVKDQTSETVILKFAKSAALNAEKLYIGVDEKTKTNTALFDKESKAIKVKFIPVEEADKPNGTAQTYCYNKDGKVYTANQKMVTYYSYSAQIIDGEDNNSYLKINSSDLEIEQNVSDAASAATKFLIKENKDGSVSLFVSTAFANATNAKAVKSDDGTAISVDGIAYAVEDADAIKLYLVGEELGVSLEAKPRHAAFKSTTGGYISLSEKNEGVVAIKTAADADLTFCLDTADSKATVPSFYISRRGATPDAQRLYMFNVADSVDNAISDAKKAEYQWYADINKVIFKAATLVNSDTLSTTVNGKEALVATSADQNKGILGGLNNFKYQILKVADTDDEYYIRNMVEGDYLVSYNGLLTLGEKDKAIRVTIEKGESPVANDAISADAVSVTAGNGFVTVKGAEGKNVVITNVLGQIIANTVVSSSEATIAVSAGVVFVSVEGEAAVKAIVK
;
A
#
# COMPACT_ATOMS: atom_id res chain seq x y z
N MET A 1 -17.85 15.36 47.42
CA MET A 1 -16.96 16.39 46.84
C MET A 1 -16.27 15.82 45.63
N ASN A 2 -16.05 16.66 44.61
CA ASN A 2 -15.43 16.44 43.30
C ASN A 2 -16.27 15.74 42.23
N LYS A 3 -17.35 16.41 41.81
CA LYS A 3 -17.89 16.30 40.44
C LYS A 3 -17.25 17.40 39.59
N LYS A 4 -16.22 17.03 38.82
CA LYS A 4 -15.69 17.83 37.71
C LYS A 4 -15.44 16.89 36.54
N PHE A 5 -16.49 16.57 35.79
CA PHE A 5 -16.38 16.02 34.44
C PHE A 5 -17.52 16.61 33.60
N SER A 6 -17.24 16.85 32.33
CA SER A 6 -18.20 17.21 31.26
C SER A 6 -18.42 18.69 30.92
N THR A 7 -17.34 19.47 30.78
CA THR A 7 -17.39 20.77 30.05
C THR A 7 -16.52 20.80 28.79
N LEU A 8 -15.76 19.73 28.49
CA LEU A 8 -14.87 19.68 27.32
C LEU A 8 -15.47 18.94 26.11
N LEU A 9 -16.54 18.15 26.30
CA LEU A 9 -17.20 17.37 25.24
C LEU A 9 -18.22 18.18 24.41
N THR A 10 -18.60 19.38 24.87
CA THR A 10 -19.53 20.26 24.17
C THR A 10 -18.86 21.14 23.11
N ALA A 11 -17.54 21.31 23.14
CA ALA A 11 -16.83 22.20 22.22
C ALA A 11 -16.59 21.61 20.82
N SER A 12 -16.51 20.28 20.68
CA SER A 12 -16.34 19.62 19.36
C SER A 12 -17.66 19.46 18.59
N LEU A 13 -18.81 19.46 19.29
CA LEU A 13 -20.15 19.37 18.67
C LEU A 13 -20.68 20.72 18.17
N LEU A 14 -20.23 21.84 18.76
CA LEU A 14 -20.62 23.20 18.36
C LEU A 14 -20.06 23.62 16.97
N MET A 15 -19.08 22.90 16.43
CA MET A 15 -18.42 23.25 15.17
C MET A 15 -19.13 22.70 13.92
N VAL A 16 -20.05 21.73 14.05
CA VAL A 16 -20.81 21.20 12.90
C VAL A 16 -21.81 22.24 12.37
N GLY A 17 -22.37 23.07 13.25
CA GLY A 17 -23.28 24.16 12.86
C GLY A 17 -22.62 25.28 12.02
N ALA A 18 -21.29 25.32 11.92
CA ALA A 18 -20.57 26.31 11.13
C ALA A 18 -20.25 25.85 9.68
N LEU A 19 -20.60 24.60 9.31
CA LEU A 19 -20.28 24.05 7.98
C LEU A 19 -21.12 24.63 6.83
N PHE A 20 -22.19 25.37 7.11
CA PHE A 20 -23.19 25.79 6.11
C PHE A 20 -23.03 27.22 5.59
N SER A 21 -21.93 27.92 5.89
CA SER A 21 -21.67 29.25 5.33
C SER A 21 -21.00 29.16 3.95
N SER A 22 -21.68 28.60 2.93
CA SER A 22 -21.22 28.79 1.54
C SER A 22 -21.61 30.20 1.09
N ALA A 23 -20.61 31.04 0.86
CA ALA A 23 -20.76 32.36 0.27
C ALA A 23 -21.19 32.24 -1.20
N LYS A 24 -22.50 32.21 -1.46
CA LYS A 24 -23.07 32.62 -2.75
C LYS A 24 -23.35 34.12 -2.71
N ALA A 25 -23.06 34.80 -3.81
CA ALA A 25 -23.33 36.23 -4.02
C ALA A 25 -24.81 36.52 -4.31
N ASP A 26 -25.72 35.81 -3.64
CA ASP A 26 -27.17 36.03 -3.72
C ASP A 26 -27.60 37.03 -2.64
N ALA A 27 -28.67 37.78 -2.92
CA ALA A 27 -29.27 38.70 -1.95
C ALA A 27 -29.64 37.94 -0.66
N THR A 28 -29.16 38.41 0.50
CA THR A 28 -29.41 37.76 1.79
C THR A 28 -30.73 38.24 2.35
N TYR A 29 -31.78 37.42 2.28
CA TYR A 29 -33.08 37.75 2.86
C TYR A 29 -33.21 37.26 4.31
N ILE A 30 -33.89 38.05 5.15
CA ILE A 30 -34.22 37.64 6.53
C ILE A 30 -35.23 36.49 6.47
N PRO A 31 -35.01 35.37 7.18
CA PRO A 31 -35.89 34.21 7.14
C PRO A 31 -37.14 34.42 7.99
N VAL A 32 -38.03 35.30 7.56
CA VAL A 32 -39.30 35.61 8.27
C VAL A 32 -40.33 34.51 7.98
N GLY A 33 -40.77 33.82 9.04
CA GLY A 33 -41.83 32.81 9.01
C GLY A 33 -43.21 33.43 9.11
N PRO A 34 -44.30 32.66 9.29
CA PRO A 34 -45.65 33.22 9.41
C PRO A 34 -45.84 34.08 10.67
N LYS A 35 -46.89 34.91 10.63
CA LYS A 35 -47.38 35.69 11.78
C LYS A 35 -47.65 34.76 12.96
N ALA A 36 -47.05 35.05 14.10
CA ALA A 36 -47.20 34.23 15.30
C ALA A 36 -48.63 34.35 15.85
N THR A 37 -49.32 33.22 15.95
CA THR A 37 -50.68 33.15 16.54
C THR A 37 -50.64 32.82 18.04
N THR A 38 -49.52 32.28 18.52
CA THR A 38 -49.22 31.99 19.92
C THR A 38 -47.77 32.38 20.21
N ILE A 39 -47.48 32.76 21.45
CA ILE A 39 -46.11 32.99 21.92
C ILE A 39 -45.74 31.91 22.91
N THR A 40 -44.54 31.34 22.71
CA THR A 40 -43.90 30.46 23.68
C THR A 40 -42.78 31.23 24.36
N SER A 41 -42.76 31.24 25.70
CA SER A 41 -41.65 31.82 26.45
C SER A 41 -40.34 31.09 26.14
N GLY A 42 -39.31 31.82 25.74
CA GLY A 42 -37.99 31.32 25.37
C GLY A 42 -37.75 31.28 23.86
N ASP A 43 -38.81 31.34 23.04
CA ASP A 43 -38.70 31.31 21.59
C ASP A 43 -38.22 32.64 21.01
N MET A 44 -37.71 32.56 19.77
CA MET A 44 -37.20 33.70 19.02
C MET A 44 -38.19 34.15 17.94
N TYR A 45 -38.32 35.45 17.77
CA TYR A 45 -39.25 36.08 16.84
C TYR A 45 -38.61 37.29 16.15
N TYR A 46 -39.11 37.59 14.95
CA TYR A 46 -38.92 38.85 14.27
C TYR A 46 -40.03 39.82 14.66
N ILE A 47 -39.69 41.07 14.90
CA ILE A 47 -40.64 42.12 15.26
C ILE A 47 -40.84 43.00 14.03
N VAL A 48 -42.06 43.01 13.48
CA VAL A 48 -42.38 43.76 12.27
C VAL A 48 -43.47 44.77 12.56
N GLN A 49 -43.23 46.03 12.25
CA GLN A 49 -44.28 47.04 12.10
C GLN A 49 -44.84 46.91 10.68
N GLN A 50 -46.12 46.58 10.57
CA GLN A 50 -46.85 46.45 9.31
C GLN A 50 -47.94 47.51 9.18
N ALA A 51 -48.16 48.06 7.99
CA ALA A 51 -49.20 49.06 7.73
C ALA A 51 -50.57 48.48 7.35
N GLY A 52 -50.69 47.15 7.33
CA GLY A 52 -51.93 46.41 7.10
C GLY A 52 -51.99 45.09 7.86
N GLU A 53 -52.80 44.13 7.39
CA GLU A 53 -53.00 42.83 8.06
C GLU A 53 -51.83 41.85 7.90
N ASP A 54 -51.13 41.94 6.76
CA ASP A 54 -50.00 41.08 6.37
C ASP A 54 -48.77 41.92 5.99
N VAL A 55 -47.58 41.30 6.08
CA VAL A 55 -46.31 41.87 5.62
C VAL A 55 -46.19 41.79 4.11
N ALA A 56 -45.92 42.93 3.47
CA ALA A 56 -45.45 43.14 2.09
C ALA A 56 -45.77 44.57 1.57
N GLN A 57 -46.00 45.53 2.46
CA GLN A 57 -46.29 46.92 2.09
C GLN A 57 -45.01 47.78 2.16
N THR A 58 -44.92 48.81 1.31
CA THR A 58 -43.75 49.70 1.22
C THR A 58 -43.44 50.46 2.51
N SER A 59 -44.39 50.50 3.45
CA SER A 59 -44.27 51.12 4.78
C SER A 59 -43.99 50.12 5.90
N ASP A 60 -43.81 48.84 5.60
CA ASP A 60 -43.49 47.80 6.58
C ASP A 60 -42.02 47.85 6.99
N TYR A 61 -41.76 47.49 8.25
CA TYR A 61 -40.47 47.74 8.87
C TYR A 61 -40.10 46.66 9.88
N LEU A 62 -38.92 46.05 9.71
CA LEU A 62 -38.36 45.05 10.62
C LEU A 62 -37.47 45.71 11.67
N MET A 63 -37.70 45.40 12.93
CA MET A 63 -36.98 45.97 14.07
C MET A 63 -35.78 45.12 14.49
N GLY A 64 -34.64 45.77 14.77
CA GLY A 64 -33.43 45.15 15.29
C GLY A 64 -32.65 46.04 16.26
N MET A 65 -31.48 45.54 16.68
CA MET A 65 -30.47 46.29 17.40
C MET A 65 -29.07 45.89 16.90
N GLU A 66 -28.19 46.88 16.84
CA GLU A 66 -26.81 46.68 16.43
C GLU A 66 -25.83 47.16 17.49
N LYS A 67 -24.67 46.51 17.56
CA LYS A 67 -23.57 46.89 18.44
C LYS A 67 -22.25 46.72 17.71
N THR A 68 -21.57 47.83 17.43
CA THR A 68 -20.16 47.82 17.02
C THR A 68 -19.26 47.73 18.26
N ALA A 69 -18.02 47.25 18.11
CA ALA A 69 -17.12 46.96 19.25
C ALA A 69 -16.88 48.15 20.20
N ALA A 70 -17.09 49.39 19.73
CA ALA A 70 -16.88 50.62 20.48
C ALA A 70 -18.17 51.36 20.92
N ALA A 71 -19.37 50.90 20.52
CA ALA A 71 -20.62 51.62 20.75
C ALA A 71 -21.58 50.89 21.72
N THR A 72 -22.42 51.67 22.40
CA THR A 72 -23.61 51.15 23.08
C THR A 72 -24.59 50.62 22.04
N PRO A 73 -25.33 49.52 22.32
CA PRO A 73 -26.36 49.02 21.42
C PRO A 73 -27.33 50.12 21.00
N ALA A 74 -27.51 50.27 19.70
CA ALA A 74 -28.45 51.20 19.11
C ALA A 74 -29.56 50.42 18.41
N LEU A 75 -30.73 51.04 18.32
CA LEU A 75 -31.81 50.52 17.51
C LEU A 75 -31.40 50.51 16.05
N ALA A 76 -31.71 49.42 15.38
CA ALA A 76 -31.55 49.25 13.97
C ALA A 76 -32.88 48.83 13.38
N GLY A 77 -32.98 48.93 12.06
CA GLY A 77 -34.11 48.37 11.39
C GLY A 77 -33.91 48.27 9.90
N LEU A 78 -34.85 47.56 9.29
CA LEU A 78 -34.77 47.21 7.89
C LEU A 78 -36.11 47.49 7.21
N ASN A 79 -36.08 48.30 6.16
CA ASN A 79 -37.24 48.50 5.29
C ASN A 79 -37.49 47.23 4.47
N ILE A 80 -38.72 47.09 3.98
CA ILE A 80 -39.01 46.10 2.95
C ILE A 80 -38.11 46.28 1.72
N ALA A 81 -37.71 45.19 1.09
CA ALA A 81 -37.01 45.21 -0.18
C ALA A 81 -37.94 45.73 -1.29
N SER A 82 -37.45 46.65 -2.12
CA SER A 82 -38.27 47.40 -3.09
C SER A 82 -38.93 46.55 -4.18
N ALA A 83 -38.47 45.32 -4.39
CA ALA A 83 -38.99 44.37 -5.37
C ALA A 83 -39.86 43.24 -4.76
N SER A 84 -40.06 43.22 -3.45
CA SER A 84 -40.70 42.08 -2.78
C SER A 84 -42.21 41.99 -3.03
N THR A 85 -42.68 40.78 -3.34
CA THR A 85 -44.11 40.43 -3.40
C THR A 85 -44.48 39.29 -2.44
N THR A 86 -43.50 38.77 -1.69
CA THR A 86 -43.68 37.61 -0.80
C THR A 86 -42.97 37.82 0.53
N LEU A 87 -43.48 37.20 1.60
CA LEU A 87 -42.90 37.27 2.95
C LEU A 87 -41.45 36.80 3.01
N ALA A 88 -41.09 35.82 2.18
CA ALA A 88 -39.76 35.21 2.14
C ALA A 88 -38.67 36.17 1.62
N GLU A 89 -39.06 37.15 0.81
CA GLU A 89 -38.17 38.14 0.21
C GLU A 89 -38.47 39.55 0.76
N ALA A 90 -39.25 39.64 1.84
CA ALA A 90 -39.74 40.91 2.37
C ALA A 90 -38.58 41.80 2.84
N PHE A 91 -37.57 41.25 3.51
CA PHE A 91 -36.49 42.04 4.08
C PHE A 91 -35.14 41.56 3.56
N GLU A 92 -34.46 42.41 2.78
CA GLU A 92 -33.13 42.14 2.23
C GLU A 92 -32.05 42.80 3.09
N LEU A 93 -31.08 42.01 3.55
CA LEU A 93 -29.97 42.45 4.37
C LEU A 93 -28.74 42.71 3.47
N SER A 94 -28.48 43.98 3.17
CA SER A 94 -27.33 44.39 2.36
C SER A 94 -25.99 44.36 3.11
N SER A 95 -26.04 44.49 4.45
CA SER A 95 -24.89 44.39 5.36
C SER A 95 -25.37 44.16 6.80
N GLY A 96 -24.54 43.58 7.66
CA GLY A 96 -24.87 43.25 9.04
C GLY A 96 -25.18 41.76 9.26
N GLU A 97 -25.59 41.38 10.47
CA GLU A 97 -25.92 39.99 10.83
C GLU A 97 -27.42 39.84 11.05
N ILE A 98 -28.03 38.75 10.59
CA ILE A 98 -29.48 38.45 10.80
C ILE A 98 -29.84 38.48 12.30
N SER A 99 -28.90 38.04 13.16
CA SER A 99 -29.05 38.04 14.61
C SER A 99 -29.28 39.42 15.23
N ASN A 100 -28.97 40.51 14.50
CA ASN A 100 -29.31 41.88 14.88
C ASN A 100 -30.82 42.12 14.92
N TYR A 101 -31.60 41.39 14.11
CA TYR A 101 -33.05 41.59 13.95
C TYR A 101 -33.89 40.56 14.70
N LEU A 102 -33.25 39.63 15.41
CA LEU A 102 -33.90 38.53 16.10
C LEU A 102 -34.05 38.80 17.60
N TRP A 103 -35.19 38.44 18.16
CA TRP A 103 -35.54 38.75 19.55
C TRP A 103 -36.03 37.51 20.29
N THR A 104 -35.45 37.20 21.44
CA THR A 104 -35.96 36.21 22.39
C THR A 104 -37.08 36.81 23.22
N VAL A 105 -38.21 36.11 23.28
CA VAL A 105 -39.38 36.51 24.07
C VAL A 105 -39.40 35.73 25.37
N THR A 106 -39.69 36.35 26.52
CA THR A 106 -39.80 35.63 27.81
C THR A 106 -41.03 36.07 28.58
N GLU A 107 -41.82 35.11 29.05
CA GLU A 107 -43.02 35.36 29.85
C GLU A 107 -42.67 35.86 31.25
N VAL A 108 -43.37 36.89 31.69
CA VAL A 108 -43.32 37.46 33.04
C VAL A 108 -44.73 37.57 33.58
N LYS A 109 -44.98 36.98 34.76
CA LYS A 109 -46.25 37.09 35.46
C LYS A 109 -46.19 38.25 36.45
N ASP A 110 -47.13 39.18 36.35
CA ASP A 110 -47.26 40.29 37.29
C ASP A 110 -48.73 40.65 37.54
N ALA A 111 -49.09 40.86 38.81
CA ALA A 111 -50.45 41.18 39.27
C ALA A 111 -51.56 40.29 38.66
N GLY A 112 -51.29 38.99 38.46
CA GLY A 112 -52.23 38.03 37.86
C GLY A 112 -52.38 38.14 36.33
N LYS A 113 -51.56 38.98 35.68
CA LYS A 113 -51.51 39.15 34.23
C LYS A 113 -50.21 38.58 33.67
N ILE A 114 -50.27 38.14 32.41
CA ILE A 114 -49.12 37.65 31.66
C ILE A 114 -48.59 38.78 30.78
N TYR A 115 -47.28 38.96 30.81
CA TYR A 115 -46.53 39.93 30.04
C TYR A 115 -45.31 39.27 29.40
N TYR A 116 -44.66 39.97 28.48
CA TYR A 116 -43.44 39.47 27.84
C TYR A 116 -42.32 40.50 27.81
N THR A 117 -41.07 40.04 27.99
CA THR A 117 -39.85 40.82 27.75
C THR A 117 -39.24 40.42 26.42
N LEU A 118 -38.64 41.39 25.73
CA LEU A 118 -37.94 41.19 24.46
C LEU A 118 -36.45 41.41 24.64
N LYS A 119 -35.64 40.42 24.32
CA LYS A 119 -34.18 40.49 24.41
C LYS A 119 -33.57 40.25 23.03
N ASN A 120 -32.80 41.20 22.52
CA ASN A 120 -32.17 41.06 21.21
C ASN A 120 -31.07 40.00 21.25
N VAL A 121 -31.03 39.13 20.23
CA VAL A 121 -30.13 37.96 20.18
C VAL A 121 -28.67 38.39 20.03
N LYS A 122 -28.34 39.33 19.12
CA LYS A 122 -26.95 39.77 18.95
C LYS A 122 -26.43 40.55 20.15
N THR A 123 -27.15 41.61 20.53
CA THR A 123 -26.65 42.59 21.50
C THR A 123 -26.82 42.14 22.95
N GLN A 124 -27.67 41.13 23.19
CA GLN A 124 -28.07 40.65 24.51
C GLN A 124 -28.77 41.72 25.37
N SER A 125 -29.17 42.84 24.77
CA SER A 125 -29.90 43.92 25.43
C SER A 125 -31.40 43.67 25.44
N PHE A 126 -32.06 44.06 26.52
CA PHE A 126 -33.52 44.11 26.56
C PHE A 126 -34.04 45.36 25.85
N LEU A 127 -35.18 45.20 25.19
CA LEU A 127 -35.97 46.35 24.76
C LEU A 127 -36.65 46.98 25.99
N ALA A 128 -36.13 48.12 26.44
CA ALA A 128 -36.57 48.81 27.65
C ALA A 128 -36.78 50.30 27.40
N VAL A 129 -37.70 50.90 28.17
CA VAL A 129 -37.98 52.34 28.16
C VAL A 129 -37.85 52.90 29.57
N ASP A 130 -37.62 54.19 29.72
CA ASP A 130 -37.66 54.85 31.01
C ASP A 130 -39.09 55.21 31.44
N GLY A 131 -39.24 55.90 32.57
CA GLY A 131 -40.55 56.33 33.09
C GLY A 131 -41.25 57.38 32.22
N SER A 132 -40.57 57.92 31.21
CA SER A 132 -41.09 58.86 30.20
C SER A 132 -41.38 58.18 28.86
N PHE A 133 -41.33 56.84 28.80
CA PHE A 133 -41.43 56.03 27.58
C PHE A 133 -40.32 56.30 26.55
N ALA A 134 -39.16 56.82 26.96
CA ALA A 134 -37.98 56.97 26.11
C ALA A 134 -37.10 55.71 26.17
N MET A 135 -36.49 55.32 25.04
CA MET A 135 -35.67 54.12 24.95
C MET A 135 -34.43 54.15 25.86
N VAL A 136 -34.17 53.05 26.58
CA VAL A 136 -32.95 52.87 27.38
C VAL A 136 -31.84 52.32 26.49
N THR A 137 -30.81 53.11 26.23
CA THR A 137 -29.70 52.78 25.30
C THR A 137 -28.48 52.14 25.98
N ALA A 138 -28.39 52.18 27.32
CA ALA A 138 -27.30 51.58 28.07
C ALA A 138 -27.62 50.13 28.52
N VAL A 139 -26.80 49.17 28.09
CA VAL A 139 -26.97 47.72 28.40
C VAL A 139 -27.04 47.43 29.90
N ALA A 140 -26.28 48.18 30.70
CA ALA A 140 -26.22 48.00 32.16
C ALA A 140 -27.51 48.44 32.87
N ASP A 141 -28.31 49.30 32.24
CA ASP A 141 -29.56 49.83 32.82
C ASP A 141 -30.80 49.07 32.34
N ALA A 142 -30.70 48.37 31.19
CA ALA A 142 -31.71 47.46 30.65
C ALA A 142 -31.74 46.12 31.42
N THR A 143 -32.00 46.17 32.73
CA THR A 143 -32.17 44.97 33.59
C THR A 143 -33.62 44.53 33.61
N GLN A 144 -33.88 43.23 33.84
CA GLN A 144 -35.24 42.65 33.89
C GLN A 144 -36.18 43.37 34.87
N ALA A 145 -35.66 44.12 35.86
CA ALA A 145 -36.42 44.77 36.92
C ALA A 145 -36.72 46.27 36.70
N LYS A 146 -36.14 46.95 35.71
CA LYS A 146 -36.37 48.38 35.45
C LYS A 146 -37.15 48.58 34.14
N ASN A 147 -38.42 48.99 34.26
CA ASN A 147 -39.24 49.54 33.17
C ASN A 147 -39.16 48.78 31.82
N ASN A 148 -39.31 47.46 31.85
CA ASN A 148 -39.52 46.71 30.60
C ASN A 148 -40.80 47.22 29.94
N ILE A 149 -40.78 47.38 28.62
CA ILE A 149 -42.04 47.47 27.90
C ILE A 149 -42.71 46.11 28.04
N PHE A 150 -43.75 46.03 28.87
CA PHE A 150 -44.50 44.79 29.00
C PHE A 150 -45.63 44.81 27.98
N PHE A 151 -45.62 43.85 27.07
CA PHE A 151 -46.62 43.75 26.02
C PHE A 151 -47.79 42.86 26.42
N SER A 152 -49.02 43.32 26.22
CA SER A 152 -50.25 42.52 26.42
C SER A 152 -50.96 42.23 25.11
N PHE A 153 -51.48 41.02 24.96
CA PHE A 153 -52.32 40.63 23.83
C PHE A 153 -53.78 41.04 24.02
N GLY A 154 -54.38 41.72 23.04
CA GLY A 154 -55.82 41.96 22.96
C GLY A 154 -56.18 43.29 22.31
N ASP A 155 -57.47 43.44 21.96
CA ASP A 155 -58.03 44.73 21.59
C ASP A 155 -57.82 45.75 22.73
N GLY A 156 -57.63 47.01 22.37
CA GLY A 156 -57.25 48.10 23.28
C GLY A 156 -58.23 48.42 24.42
N THR A 157 -59.20 47.55 24.76
CA THR A 157 -60.08 47.70 25.92
C THR A 157 -60.01 46.56 26.93
N LYS A 158 -59.30 45.46 26.64
CA LYS A 158 -59.12 44.35 27.58
C LYS A 158 -57.72 43.74 27.51
N ALA A 159 -56.97 43.84 28.61
CA ALA A 159 -55.84 42.94 28.84
C ALA A 159 -56.36 41.50 28.83
N TYR A 160 -55.83 40.67 27.92
CA TYR A 160 -56.13 39.26 27.63
C TYR A 160 -57.11 38.51 28.55
N SER A 161 -58.17 37.95 27.95
CA SER A 161 -59.12 37.02 28.59
C SER A 161 -59.14 35.61 27.99
N GLY A 162 -58.11 35.20 27.24
CA GLY A 162 -57.97 33.80 26.82
C GLY A 162 -58.85 33.37 25.63
N LYS A 163 -59.15 34.24 24.66
CA LYS A 163 -59.84 33.84 23.42
C LYS A 163 -59.00 34.06 22.16
N THR A 164 -59.11 33.09 21.27
CA THR A 164 -58.56 33.01 19.92
C THR A 164 -59.45 33.76 18.93
N SER A 165 -59.12 35.01 18.59
CA SER A 165 -59.33 35.57 17.25
C SER A 165 -58.80 37.00 17.18
N GLU A 166 -58.02 37.22 16.12
CA GLU A 166 -57.82 38.48 15.41
C GLU A 166 -57.07 39.60 16.15
N THR A 167 -55.78 39.64 15.83
CA THR A 167 -54.78 40.71 15.99
C THR A 167 -53.88 40.68 17.23
N THR A 168 -52.59 40.47 16.98
CA THR A 168 -51.47 40.46 17.93
C THR A 168 -50.73 41.79 17.87
N TYR A 169 -50.94 42.67 18.86
CA TYR A 169 -50.24 43.94 18.95
C TYR A 169 -49.36 44.02 20.19
N LEU A 170 -48.20 44.65 20.05
CA LEU A 170 -47.30 44.98 21.15
C LEU A 170 -47.73 46.31 21.80
N LEU A 171 -48.31 46.28 23.02
CA LEU A 171 -48.66 47.48 23.82
C LEU A 171 -47.87 47.62 25.13
N PRO A 172 -47.25 48.76 25.48
CA PRO A 172 -46.56 48.97 26.75
C PRO A 172 -47.47 48.88 28.00
N LYS A 173 -46.92 48.37 29.11
CA LYS A 173 -47.61 48.30 30.41
C LYS A 173 -48.09 49.66 30.89
N GLY A 174 -49.37 49.76 31.22
CA GLY A 174 -49.98 51.00 31.72
C GLY A 174 -50.49 51.93 30.63
N GLY A 175 -50.28 51.61 29.34
CA GLY A 175 -50.91 52.31 28.23
C GLY A 175 -52.36 51.84 28.05
N THR A 176 -53.32 52.76 28.16
CA THR A 176 -54.76 52.44 28.03
C THR A 176 -55.37 52.75 26.67
N ASN A 177 -54.65 53.32 25.69
CA ASN A 177 -55.19 53.71 24.38
C ASN A 177 -54.14 53.55 23.25
N SER A 178 -54.61 53.59 21.99
CA SER A 178 -53.85 53.62 20.73
C SER A 178 -52.76 54.70 20.61
N ALA A 179 -52.73 55.67 21.53
CA ALA A 179 -51.71 56.71 21.66
C ALA A 179 -50.32 56.22 22.11
N ASN A 180 -50.22 54.97 22.57
CA ASN A 180 -48.98 54.39 23.06
C ASN A 180 -48.57 53.13 22.28
N SER A 181 -48.98 53.00 21.01
CA SER A 181 -48.48 51.91 20.17
C SER A 181 -46.99 52.13 19.86
N LEU A 182 -46.23 51.05 19.78
CA LEU A 182 -44.84 51.09 19.36
C LEU A 182 -44.78 51.55 17.90
N LEU A 183 -44.07 52.64 17.63
CA LEU A 183 -43.85 53.20 16.30
C LEU A 183 -42.35 53.21 16.01
N ILE A 184 -41.98 52.77 14.82
CA ILE A 184 -40.63 52.85 14.30
C ILE A 184 -40.58 54.05 13.36
N ALA A 185 -39.94 55.13 13.83
CA ALA A 185 -39.88 56.44 13.19
C ALA A 185 -38.62 56.58 12.30
N GLY A 186 -38.37 55.57 11.46
CA GLY A 186 -37.18 55.47 10.60
C GLY A 186 -36.13 54.49 11.12
N THR A 187 -34.97 54.42 10.45
CA THR A 187 -34.02 53.31 10.62
C THR A 187 -33.20 53.26 11.90
N SER A 188 -33.40 54.22 12.78
CA SER A 188 -32.62 54.35 14.02
C SER A 188 -33.42 54.96 15.16
N ALA A 189 -34.76 55.04 15.05
CA ALA A 189 -35.60 55.68 16.04
C ALA A 189 -36.90 54.89 16.28
N ILE A 190 -37.20 54.67 17.56
CA ILE A 190 -38.48 54.14 18.03
C ILE A 190 -39.14 55.18 18.92
N ALA A 191 -40.44 55.38 18.72
CA ALA A 191 -41.29 56.28 19.47
C ALA A 191 -42.56 55.53 19.91
N PHE A 192 -43.30 56.15 20.84
CA PHE A 192 -44.68 55.77 21.14
C PHE A 192 -45.58 56.94 20.71
N GLY A 193 -46.70 56.64 20.03
CA GLY A 193 -47.61 57.70 19.57
C GLY A 193 -48.92 57.18 18.99
N ASP A 194 -49.77 58.12 18.58
CA ASP A 194 -51.11 57.90 18.00
C ASP A 194 -51.02 57.38 16.55
N GLY A 195 -50.56 56.14 16.37
CA GLY A 195 -50.46 55.53 15.06
C GLY A 195 -51.80 54.94 14.59
N SER A 196 -52.58 55.71 13.82
CA SER A 196 -53.65 55.13 12.98
C SER A 196 -53.02 54.36 11.81
N SER A 197 -53.40 53.09 11.64
CA SER A 197 -53.08 52.09 10.58
C SER A 197 -51.83 51.19 10.69
N ASN A 198 -50.85 51.45 11.57
CA ASN A 198 -49.67 50.57 11.68
C ASN A 198 -49.71 49.67 12.93
N HIS A 199 -49.29 48.42 12.77
CA HIS A 199 -49.38 47.35 13.77
C HIS A 199 -48.03 46.69 13.98
N VAL A 200 -47.58 46.52 15.23
CA VAL A 200 -46.35 45.76 15.50
C VAL A 200 -46.69 44.33 15.90
N VAL A 201 -46.18 43.40 15.10
CA VAL A 201 -46.54 41.99 15.07
C VAL A 201 -45.28 41.13 15.20
N LEU A 202 -45.41 39.98 15.85
CA LEU A 202 -44.35 38.98 15.87
C LEU A 202 -44.51 38.01 14.72
N TYR A 203 -43.42 37.75 14.03
CA TYR A 203 -43.29 36.71 13.03
C TYR A 203 -42.35 35.65 13.55
N SER A 204 -42.70 34.37 13.39
CA SER A 204 -41.81 33.28 13.78
C SER A 204 -40.55 33.28 12.90
N VAL A 205 -39.50 32.59 13.34
CA VAL A 205 -38.39 32.27 12.43
C VAL A 205 -38.91 31.28 11.36
N LYS A 206 -38.56 31.51 10.09
CA LYS A 206 -38.92 30.61 9.00
C LYS A 206 -38.15 29.31 9.18
N THR A 207 -38.89 28.20 9.21
CA THR A 207 -38.32 26.86 9.13
C THR A 207 -37.66 26.67 7.76
N GLN A 208 -36.40 26.28 7.74
CA GLN A 208 -35.63 26.11 6.51
C GLN A 208 -35.60 24.64 6.09
N PRO A 209 -35.79 24.32 4.80
CA PRO A 209 -35.50 22.99 4.28
C PRO A 209 -33.99 22.74 4.36
N VAL A 210 -33.59 21.50 4.61
CA VAL A 210 -32.19 21.08 4.60
C VAL A 210 -31.97 20.18 3.39
N ALA A 211 -31.01 20.53 2.54
CA ALA A 211 -30.70 19.75 1.36
C ALA A 211 -29.91 18.47 1.71
N ALA A 212 -30.06 17.43 0.91
CA ALA A 212 -29.27 16.21 1.01
C ALA A 212 -27.77 16.48 0.90
N THR A 213 -27.35 17.47 0.10
CA THR A 213 -25.94 17.89 0.00
C THR A 213 -25.37 18.33 1.34
N ASP A 214 -26.17 19.04 2.13
CA ASP A 214 -25.77 19.60 3.42
C ASP A 214 -25.67 18.49 4.48
N LEU A 215 -26.61 17.55 4.47
CA LEU A 215 -26.55 16.37 5.33
C LEU A 215 -25.35 15.48 4.99
N ASN A 216 -25.15 15.21 3.69
CA ASN A 216 -24.07 14.37 3.20
C ASN A 216 -22.67 14.97 3.42
N ALA A 217 -22.56 16.30 3.61
CA ALA A 217 -21.30 16.97 3.94
C ALA A 217 -20.78 16.61 5.34
N ALA A 218 -21.63 16.04 6.20
CA ALA A 218 -21.18 15.50 7.48
C ALA A 218 -20.09 14.44 7.30
N PHE A 219 -19.27 14.29 8.33
CA PHE A 219 -18.18 13.30 8.37
C PHE A 219 -17.26 13.32 7.13
N GLY A 220 -17.14 14.49 6.46
CA GLY A 220 -16.27 14.71 5.32
C GLY A 220 -16.83 14.25 3.97
N GLY A 221 -18.16 14.14 3.81
CA GLY A 221 -18.77 13.60 2.59
C GLY A 221 -19.12 12.11 2.68
N ALA A 222 -18.75 11.47 3.79
CA ALA A 222 -18.84 10.04 4.05
C ALA A 222 -20.22 9.58 4.53
N GLY A 223 -21.28 10.26 4.09
CA GLY A 223 -22.63 10.08 4.64
C GLY A 223 -22.77 10.65 6.06
N PHE A 224 -23.92 10.41 6.68
CA PHE A 224 -24.28 10.92 7.99
C PHE A 224 -25.09 9.91 8.80
N SER A 225 -25.46 10.31 10.01
CA SER A 225 -26.30 9.55 10.94
C SER A 225 -27.05 10.55 11.81
N PHE A 226 -28.23 10.18 12.31
CA PHE A 226 -28.98 11.02 13.24
C PHE A 226 -29.08 10.40 14.61
N ALA A 227 -28.96 11.25 15.64
CA ALA A 227 -29.34 10.92 17.01
C ALA A 227 -30.32 11.97 17.55
N PRO A 228 -31.31 11.58 18.37
CA PRO A 228 -32.17 12.54 19.04
C PRO A 228 -31.36 13.42 19.98
N ASP A 229 -31.72 14.70 20.06
CA ASP A 229 -30.98 15.65 20.89
C ASP A 229 -31.40 15.52 22.36
N GLY A 230 -30.42 15.21 23.22
CA GLY A 230 -30.60 15.15 24.68
C GLY A 230 -31.27 13.90 25.23
N VAL A 231 -31.54 12.88 24.40
CA VAL A 231 -32.17 11.63 24.81
C VAL A 231 -31.43 10.45 24.19
N GLU A 232 -31.10 9.43 24.99
CA GLU A 232 -30.64 8.14 24.49
C GLU A 232 -31.84 7.24 24.19
N VAL A 233 -31.78 6.51 23.07
CA VAL A 233 -32.84 5.64 22.58
C VAL A 233 -32.29 4.24 22.31
N GLU A 234 -33.15 3.25 22.46
CA GLU A 234 -32.86 1.87 22.04
C GLU A 234 -33.09 1.73 20.52
N ASP A 235 -32.27 0.91 19.87
CA ASP A 235 -32.39 0.55 18.45
C ASP A 235 -32.58 1.74 17.50
N ASN A 236 -31.70 2.74 17.60
CA ASN A 236 -31.73 3.88 16.69
C ASN A 236 -31.42 3.44 15.25
N ILE A 237 -32.46 3.26 14.43
CA ILE A 237 -32.30 2.90 13.01
C ILE A 237 -31.50 3.94 12.21
N PHE A 238 -31.45 5.18 12.68
CA PHE A 238 -30.69 6.24 12.04
C PHE A 238 -29.21 6.27 12.47
N ASP A 239 -28.82 5.47 13.47
CA ASP A 239 -27.44 5.34 13.96
C ASP A 239 -26.63 4.34 13.15
N GLN A 240 -26.43 4.69 11.89
CA GLN A 240 -25.61 3.97 10.94
C GLN A 240 -25.19 4.92 9.82
N SER A 241 -24.30 4.48 8.94
CA SER A 241 -23.96 5.25 7.74
C SER A 241 -25.17 5.35 6.80
N ILE A 242 -25.65 6.57 6.62
CA ILE A 242 -26.79 6.94 5.76
C ILE A 242 -26.31 7.93 4.70
N LYS A 243 -26.78 7.76 3.46
CA LYS A 243 -26.68 8.75 2.40
C LYS A 243 -28.08 9.31 2.10
N ALA A 244 -28.19 10.62 2.03
CA ALA A 244 -29.43 11.28 1.63
C ALA A 244 -29.43 11.53 0.12
N PHE A 245 -30.59 11.34 -0.51
CA PHE A 245 -30.84 11.72 -1.89
C PHE A 245 -32.10 12.55 -1.98
N ASP A 246 -32.00 13.77 -2.50
CA ASP A 246 -33.16 14.58 -2.81
C ASP A 246 -33.78 14.15 -4.13
N VAL A 247 -35.11 14.08 -4.14
CA VAL A 247 -35.94 14.04 -5.34
C VAL A 247 -36.68 15.37 -5.37
N GLU A 248 -36.23 16.33 -6.18
CA GLU A 248 -36.70 17.73 -6.14
C GLU A 248 -38.18 17.89 -6.54
N ALA A 249 -38.65 17.04 -7.45
CA ALA A 249 -40.01 16.97 -7.96
C ALA A 249 -40.40 15.51 -8.20
N ASP A 250 -41.71 15.22 -8.25
CA ASP A 250 -42.19 13.86 -8.54
C ASP A 250 -41.62 13.35 -9.87
N ILE A 251 -40.94 12.20 -9.81
CA ILE A 251 -40.46 11.48 -11.00
C ILE A 251 -41.61 10.59 -11.47
N VAL A 252 -42.18 10.94 -12.61
CA VAL A 252 -43.39 10.30 -13.14
C VAL A 252 -43.00 9.01 -13.87
N LEU A 253 -43.45 7.86 -13.36
CA LEU A 253 -43.29 6.56 -14.01
C LEU A 253 -44.48 6.24 -14.92
N GLU A 254 -45.67 6.65 -14.49
CA GLU A 254 -46.92 6.56 -15.25
C GLU A 254 -47.81 7.73 -14.85
N ALA A 255 -48.21 8.56 -15.83
CA ALA A 255 -48.88 9.82 -15.58
C ALA A 255 -50.15 9.67 -14.71
N GLY A 256 -50.11 10.23 -13.51
CA GLY A 256 -51.22 10.20 -12.55
C GLY A 256 -51.45 8.87 -11.84
N VAL A 257 -50.64 7.84 -12.13
CA VAL A 257 -50.82 6.48 -11.58
C VAL A 257 -49.62 6.06 -10.74
N ARG A 258 -48.39 6.21 -11.26
CA ARG A 258 -47.15 5.82 -10.58
C ARG A 258 -46.12 6.94 -10.59
N ALA A 259 -45.48 7.16 -9.44
CA ALA A 259 -44.38 8.12 -9.34
C ALA A 259 -43.45 7.78 -8.17
N ILE A 260 -42.19 8.19 -8.29
CA ILE A 260 -41.32 8.38 -7.13
C ILE A 260 -41.57 9.80 -6.62
N LYS A 261 -41.98 9.89 -5.35
CA LYS A 261 -42.47 11.14 -4.77
C LYS A 261 -41.33 12.10 -4.43
N LYS A 262 -41.59 13.40 -4.58
CA LYS A 262 -40.72 14.45 -4.04
C LYS A 262 -40.42 14.20 -2.56
N GLY A 263 -39.16 14.32 -2.18
CA GLY A 263 -38.69 14.21 -0.79
C GLY A 263 -37.21 13.87 -0.70
N THR A 264 -36.71 13.79 0.52
CA THR A 264 -35.37 13.32 0.84
C THR A 264 -35.45 11.84 1.22
N TYR A 265 -34.69 11.01 0.53
CA TYR A 265 -34.64 9.56 0.75
C TYR A 265 -33.35 9.21 1.50
N PHE A 266 -33.47 8.47 2.60
CA PHE A 266 -32.33 8.04 3.41
C PHE A 266 -31.94 6.61 3.05
N ALA A 267 -30.83 6.45 2.32
CA ALA A 267 -30.33 5.17 1.88
C ALA A 267 -29.25 4.63 2.85
N THR A 268 -29.33 3.35 3.18
CA THR A 268 -28.33 2.60 3.96
C THR A 268 -27.36 1.80 3.06
N SER A 269 -27.77 1.59 1.81
CA SER A 269 -26.98 1.02 0.71
C SER A 269 -27.44 1.63 -0.62
N TYR A 270 -26.50 1.85 -1.53
CA TYR A 270 -26.70 2.47 -2.85
C TYR A 270 -25.63 1.96 -3.82
N PRO A 271 -25.89 2.00 -5.15
CA PRO A 271 -24.91 1.65 -6.16
C PRO A 271 -23.82 2.72 -6.31
N ASP A 272 -22.67 2.32 -6.84
CA ASP A 272 -21.46 3.15 -6.95
C ASP A 272 -21.69 4.45 -7.75
N GLU A 273 -22.56 4.39 -8.76
CA GLU A 273 -22.92 5.53 -9.62
C GLU A 273 -23.66 6.66 -8.88
N LEU A 274 -24.13 6.40 -7.66
CA LEU A 274 -24.76 7.38 -6.79
C LEU A 274 -23.83 7.90 -5.68
N ALA A 275 -22.61 7.38 -5.52
CA ALA A 275 -21.72 7.72 -4.40
C ALA A 275 -21.40 9.23 -4.31
N GLU A 276 -21.16 9.86 -5.47
CA GLU A 276 -20.85 11.30 -5.57
C GLU A 276 -22.10 12.18 -5.71
N LYS A 277 -23.30 11.58 -5.82
CA LYS A 277 -24.55 12.32 -5.98
C LYS A 277 -25.25 12.53 -4.63
N SER A 278 -26.04 13.59 -4.56
CA SER A 278 -26.98 13.85 -3.44
C SER A 278 -28.41 14.03 -3.95
N GLU A 279 -28.66 13.69 -5.21
CA GLU A 279 -29.95 13.85 -5.89
C GLU A 279 -30.20 12.62 -6.75
N ILE A 280 -31.47 12.19 -6.84
CA ILE A 280 -31.91 11.16 -7.78
C ILE A 280 -32.81 11.82 -8.82
N LYS A 281 -32.45 11.66 -10.10
CA LYS A 281 -33.19 12.19 -11.25
C LYS A 281 -33.88 11.08 -12.02
N GLN A 282 -34.75 11.48 -12.95
CA GLN A 282 -35.40 10.58 -13.90
C GLN A 282 -34.41 9.60 -14.57
N ALA A 283 -33.25 10.08 -15.03
CA ALA A 283 -32.25 9.25 -15.69
C ALA A 283 -31.64 8.18 -14.75
N ASP A 284 -31.49 8.47 -13.46
CA ASP A 284 -30.97 7.50 -12.48
C ASP A 284 -31.98 6.39 -12.20
N VAL A 285 -33.27 6.74 -12.18
CA VAL A 285 -34.38 5.79 -12.06
C VAL A 285 -34.48 4.90 -13.29
N GLU A 286 -34.36 5.48 -14.49
CA GLU A 286 -34.33 4.72 -15.76
C GLU A 286 -33.13 3.76 -15.87
N ALA A 287 -32.01 4.11 -15.23
CA ALA A 287 -30.83 3.25 -15.10
C ALA A 287 -30.97 2.18 -14.00
N GLY A 288 -32.07 2.15 -13.25
CA GLY A 288 -32.32 1.20 -12.16
C GLY A 288 -31.60 1.51 -10.84
N TYR A 289 -30.98 2.69 -10.70
CA TYR A 289 -30.19 3.03 -9.52
C TYR A 289 -31.06 3.25 -8.27
N PHE A 290 -32.28 3.78 -8.43
CA PHE A 290 -33.23 3.90 -7.32
C PHE A 290 -33.63 2.52 -6.78
N ASP A 291 -33.88 1.57 -7.68
CA ASP A 291 -34.30 0.21 -7.33
C ASP A 291 -33.19 -0.56 -6.59
N ALA A 292 -31.93 -0.28 -6.91
CA ALA A 292 -30.74 -0.83 -6.26
C ALA A 292 -30.47 -0.25 -4.85
N CYS A 293 -31.09 0.87 -4.47
CA CYS A 293 -30.93 1.45 -3.14
C CYS A 293 -31.73 0.69 -2.08
N THR A 294 -31.28 0.75 -0.82
CA THR A 294 -32.05 0.32 0.35
C THR A 294 -32.35 1.51 1.25
N PHE A 295 -33.63 1.87 1.38
CA PHE A 295 -34.09 3.07 2.06
C PHE A 295 -34.64 2.80 3.47
N ILE A 296 -34.43 3.74 4.40
CA ILE A 296 -35.16 3.79 5.67
C ILE A 296 -36.58 4.25 5.39
N VAL A 297 -37.56 3.53 5.92
CA VAL A 297 -38.98 3.78 5.68
C VAL A 297 -39.80 3.64 6.96
N VAL A 298 -40.97 4.28 7.01
CA VAL A 298 -41.99 3.96 8.02
C VAL A 298 -42.65 2.63 7.67
N SER A 299 -42.60 1.67 8.58
CA SER A 299 -43.32 0.40 8.40
C SER A 299 -44.83 0.66 8.39
N PRO A 300 -45.57 0.15 7.39
CA PRO A 300 -47.01 0.34 7.32
C PRO A 300 -47.79 -0.48 8.36
N THR A 301 -47.17 -1.53 8.91
CA THR A 301 -47.82 -2.53 9.76
C THR A 301 -47.19 -2.65 11.15
N GLU A 302 -45.88 -2.46 11.28
CA GLU A 302 -45.19 -2.57 12.57
C GLU A 302 -45.37 -1.30 13.41
N ASN A 303 -45.85 -1.47 14.63
CA ASN A 303 -46.10 -0.38 15.56
C ASN A 303 -45.94 -0.81 17.01
N PHE A 304 -45.74 0.17 17.88
CA PHE A 304 -45.81 0.00 19.32
C PHE A 304 -47.27 -0.04 19.75
N LYS A 305 -47.71 -1.15 20.36
CA LYS A 305 -49.07 -1.33 20.88
C LYS A 305 -49.22 -0.61 22.22
N THR A 306 -49.32 0.72 22.17
CA THR A 306 -49.45 1.61 23.34
C THR A 306 -50.64 2.56 23.20
N SER A 307 -51.27 2.91 24.32
CA SER A 307 -52.33 3.93 24.34
C SER A 307 -51.80 5.37 24.29
N LYS A 308 -50.48 5.58 24.50
CA LYS A 308 -49.84 6.90 24.45
C LYS A 308 -49.73 7.48 23.04
N LEU A 309 -49.70 6.62 22.02
CA LEU A 309 -49.52 6.98 20.62
C LEU A 309 -50.70 6.41 19.81
N PRO A 310 -51.72 7.22 19.48
CA PRO A 310 -52.90 6.77 18.75
C PRO A 310 -52.56 6.38 17.30
N GLN A 311 -52.47 5.08 17.05
CA GLN A 311 -52.11 4.53 15.74
C GLN A 311 -53.13 4.91 14.63
N SER A 312 -54.38 5.21 14.98
CA SER A 312 -55.39 5.75 14.05
C SER A 312 -54.97 7.10 13.42
N ASN A 313 -54.06 7.83 14.07
CA ASN A 313 -53.47 9.08 13.57
C ASN A 313 -52.16 8.83 12.81
N GLY A 314 -51.70 7.58 12.69
CA GLY A 314 -50.39 7.25 12.15
C GLY A 314 -49.25 7.31 13.17
N GLU A 315 -49.55 7.42 14.46
CA GLU A 315 -48.56 7.52 15.53
C GLU A 315 -48.14 6.12 16.04
N GLY A 316 -46.90 6.00 16.52
CA GLY A 316 -46.40 4.75 17.11
C GLY A 316 -45.91 3.71 16.10
N PHE A 317 -45.82 4.03 14.81
CA PHE A 317 -45.27 3.11 13.80
C PHE A 317 -43.74 3.07 13.89
N LYS A 318 -43.17 1.90 13.60
CA LYS A 318 -41.73 1.67 13.61
C LYS A 318 -41.11 2.04 12.27
N PHE A 319 -39.80 2.22 12.27
CA PHE A 319 -39.02 2.36 11.04
C PHE A 319 -38.34 1.03 10.71
N THR A 320 -38.14 0.78 9.43
CA THR A 320 -37.42 -0.39 8.90
C THR A 320 -36.64 0.00 7.64
N THR A 321 -35.95 -0.94 7.01
CA THR A 321 -35.29 -0.75 5.71
C THR A 321 -35.98 -1.57 4.62
N VAL A 322 -36.12 -0.99 3.42
CA VAL A 322 -36.76 -1.62 2.25
C VAL A 322 -35.98 -1.25 1.00
N LYS A 323 -35.81 -2.21 0.07
CA LYS A 323 -35.18 -1.92 -1.21
C LYS A 323 -36.07 -1.04 -2.09
N GLY A 324 -35.47 -0.22 -2.94
CA GLY A 324 -36.19 0.63 -3.88
C GLY A 324 -37.13 -0.20 -4.78
N GLU A 325 -36.66 -1.35 -5.27
CA GLU A 325 -37.45 -2.28 -6.11
C GLU A 325 -38.73 -2.80 -5.42
N ASP A 326 -38.72 -2.86 -4.08
CA ASP A 326 -39.84 -3.36 -3.26
C ASP A 326 -40.82 -2.26 -2.85
N LEU A 327 -40.55 -0.99 -3.19
CA LEU A 327 -41.45 0.12 -2.87
C LEU A 327 -42.63 0.17 -3.87
N ASN A 328 -43.86 0.19 -3.33
CA ASN A 328 -45.05 0.41 -4.12
C ASN A 328 -45.12 1.88 -4.56
N THR A 329 -44.91 2.10 -5.86
CA THR A 329 -44.91 3.42 -6.53
C THR A 329 -46.28 3.88 -7.01
N TYR A 330 -47.36 3.11 -6.81
CA TYR A 330 -48.72 3.55 -7.13
C TYR A 330 -49.19 4.64 -6.15
N ILE A 331 -49.56 5.79 -6.70
CA ILE A 331 -50.00 6.97 -5.94
C ILE A 331 -51.52 7.17 -5.95
N ALA A 332 -52.22 6.54 -6.90
CA ALA A 332 -53.67 6.57 -7.06
C ALA A 332 -54.20 5.24 -7.65
N GLY A 333 -55.52 5.04 -7.60
CA GLY A 333 -56.19 3.84 -8.11
C GLY A 333 -56.29 2.70 -7.08
N ASP A 334 -56.56 1.48 -7.57
CA ASP A 334 -56.79 0.30 -6.72
C ASP A 334 -55.51 -0.39 -6.24
N ASN A 335 -54.38 -0.14 -6.90
CA ASN A 335 -53.07 -0.73 -6.60
C ASN A 335 -52.25 0.07 -5.58
N VAL A 336 -52.85 1.09 -4.95
CA VAL A 336 -52.20 1.81 -3.84
C VAL A 336 -51.94 0.84 -2.69
N SER A 337 -50.81 1.04 -2.01
CA SER A 337 -50.28 0.11 -1.00
C SER A 337 -51.35 -0.44 -0.03
N SER A 338 -51.35 -1.75 0.15
CA SER A 338 -52.19 -2.47 1.11
C SER A 338 -51.41 -3.59 1.79
N LYS A 339 -51.98 -4.17 2.86
CA LYS A 339 -51.40 -5.34 3.56
C LYS A 339 -49.98 -5.07 4.06
N GLU A 340 -48.99 -5.83 3.62
CA GLU A 340 -47.57 -5.66 3.97
C GLU A 340 -46.80 -4.73 3.00
N GLU A 341 -47.43 -4.23 1.93
CA GLU A 341 -46.76 -3.40 0.92
C GLU A 341 -46.34 -2.04 1.48
N VAL A 342 -45.08 -1.65 1.25
CA VAL A 342 -44.57 -0.34 1.68
C VAL A 342 -44.71 0.65 0.54
N SER A 343 -45.41 1.75 0.77
CA SER A 343 -45.55 2.81 -0.24
C SER A 343 -44.27 3.64 -0.35
N VAL A 344 -43.98 4.14 -1.55
CA VAL A 344 -42.90 5.13 -1.77
C VAL A 344 -43.03 6.38 -0.88
N PHE A 345 -44.26 6.75 -0.51
CA PHE A 345 -44.53 7.85 0.44
C PHE A 345 -43.93 7.63 1.83
N ASN A 346 -43.68 6.38 2.23
CA ASN A 346 -43.12 6.03 3.53
C ASN A 346 -41.60 6.26 3.59
N ALA A 347 -40.96 6.52 2.46
CA ALA A 347 -39.52 6.80 2.31
C ALA A 347 -39.20 8.27 1.98
N ALA A 348 -40.22 9.06 1.61
CA ALA A 348 -40.05 10.44 1.15
C ALA A 348 -40.12 11.43 2.33
N PHE A 349 -38.98 11.67 2.98
CA PHE A 349 -38.90 12.60 4.11
C PHE A 349 -38.86 14.06 3.67
N THR A 350 -39.20 14.94 4.60
CA THR A 350 -38.87 16.36 4.58
C THR A 350 -38.01 16.62 5.80
N VAL A 351 -36.80 17.15 5.58
CA VAL A 351 -35.87 17.52 6.64
C VAL A 351 -35.85 19.03 6.76
N THR A 352 -36.04 19.53 7.96
CA THR A 352 -36.02 20.97 8.22
C THR A 352 -35.20 21.34 9.43
N GLU A 353 -34.61 22.53 9.38
CA GLU A 353 -34.03 23.20 10.53
C GLU A 353 -35.07 24.22 11.05
N PRO A 354 -35.74 23.96 12.19
CA PRO A 354 -36.85 24.80 12.64
C PRO A 354 -36.43 26.23 12.98
N ASN A 355 -35.23 26.40 13.52
CA ASN A 355 -34.63 27.68 13.89
C ASN A 355 -33.11 27.53 14.01
N GLU A 356 -32.38 27.91 12.97
CA GLU A 356 -30.90 27.85 12.90
C GLU A 356 -30.21 28.67 14.00
N PHE A 357 -30.86 29.69 14.56
CA PHE A 357 -30.27 30.57 15.57
C PHE A 357 -30.41 30.02 17.00
N ALA A 358 -31.53 29.35 17.29
CA ALA A 358 -31.77 28.74 18.59
C ALA A 358 -31.23 27.31 18.69
N SER A 359 -31.16 26.62 17.56
CA SER A 359 -30.95 25.18 17.48
C SER A 359 -30.12 24.82 16.24
N ALA A 360 -29.05 25.57 16.00
CA ALA A 360 -28.10 25.35 14.91
C ALA A 360 -27.68 23.87 14.80
N GLY A 361 -27.79 23.30 13.59
CA GLY A 361 -27.45 21.91 13.32
C GLY A 361 -28.41 20.90 13.96
N LYS A 362 -29.65 21.33 14.29
CA LYS A 362 -30.71 20.46 14.78
C LYS A 362 -31.89 20.44 13.82
N TYR A 363 -32.42 19.25 13.60
CA TYR A 363 -33.32 18.95 12.51
C TYR A 363 -34.62 18.32 13.01
N LYS A 364 -35.70 18.58 12.28
CA LYS A 364 -36.94 17.81 12.34
C LYS A 364 -37.11 17.04 11.04
N MET A 365 -37.70 15.86 11.15
CA MET A 365 -38.02 15.00 10.02
C MET A 365 -39.52 14.72 10.00
N ALA A 366 -40.15 14.90 8.84
CA ALA A 366 -41.58 14.69 8.63
C ALA A 366 -41.84 13.96 7.31
N LEU A 367 -42.97 13.28 7.20
CA LEU A 367 -43.42 12.62 5.97
C LEU A 367 -44.94 12.38 5.97
N THR A 368 -45.50 12.14 4.79
CA THR A 368 -46.90 11.70 4.63
C THR A 368 -46.93 10.18 4.39
N ALA A 369 -46.75 9.39 5.44
CA ALA A 369 -46.70 7.92 5.31
C ALA A 369 -48.08 7.31 5.07
N ARG A 370 -48.11 6.21 4.35
CA ARG A 370 -49.28 5.32 4.21
C ARG A 370 -49.13 4.14 5.16
N VAL A 371 -50.01 4.05 6.14
CA VAL A 371 -50.01 3.02 7.19
C VAL A 371 -51.40 2.38 7.32
N LEU A 372 -51.51 1.27 8.06
CA LEU A 372 -52.80 0.60 8.33
C LEU A 372 -53.87 1.60 8.79
N ALA A 373 -55.04 1.56 8.15
CA ALA A 373 -56.14 2.48 8.43
C ALA A 373 -56.81 2.20 9.79
N ASP A 374 -56.95 0.93 10.17
CA ASP A 374 -57.39 0.49 11.49
C ASP A 374 -56.46 -0.61 12.03
N PRO A 375 -55.36 -0.23 12.70
CA PRO A 375 -54.36 -1.17 13.22
C PRO A 375 -54.87 -2.04 14.39
N LYS A 376 -56.12 -1.83 14.86
CA LYS A 376 -56.78 -2.66 15.89
C LYS A 376 -57.70 -3.73 15.31
N ALA A 377 -57.89 -3.78 13.99
CA ALA A 377 -58.72 -4.81 13.37
C ALA A 377 -58.14 -6.22 13.62
N SER A 378 -59.04 -7.21 13.73
CA SER A 378 -58.70 -8.60 14.03
C SER A 378 -57.95 -9.32 12.92
N SER A 379 -57.86 -8.75 11.72
CA SER A 379 -57.06 -9.25 10.60
C SER A 379 -56.58 -8.11 9.71
N ASN A 380 -55.27 -8.05 9.46
CA ASN A 380 -54.63 -7.07 8.58
C ASN A 380 -54.67 -7.46 7.09
N LYS A 381 -55.22 -8.64 6.74
CA LYS A 381 -55.04 -9.28 5.42
C LYS A 381 -55.70 -8.57 4.24
N ASP A 382 -56.64 -7.66 4.48
CA ASP A 382 -57.40 -6.96 3.43
C ASP A 382 -57.51 -5.44 3.63
N GLN A 383 -56.72 -4.84 4.53
CA GLN A 383 -56.79 -3.39 4.77
C GLN A 383 -55.97 -2.58 3.75
N LYS A 384 -56.61 -1.57 3.15
CA LYS A 384 -55.92 -0.50 2.41
C LYS A 384 -55.21 0.43 3.39
N HIS A 385 -54.03 0.93 3.02
CA HIS A 385 -53.33 1.93 3.82
C HIS A 385 -53.95 3.33 3.66
N ALA A 386 -53.93 4.11 4.74
CA ALA A 386 -54.35 5.51 4.76
C ALA A 386 -53.14 6.44 4.88
N ALA A 387 -53.16 7.56 4.15
CA ALA A 387 -52.15 8.60 4.26
C ALA A 387 -52.28 9.34 5.59
N LYS A 388 -51.16 9.53 6.30
CA LYS A 388 -51.05 10.22 7.58
C LYS A 388 -49.84 11.13 7.58
N ASN A 389 -50.02 12.37 7.99
CA ASN A 389 -48.92 13.32 8.17
C ASN A 389 -48.31 13.09 9.55
N ILE A 390 -47.03 12.73 9.57
CA ILE A 390 -46.32 12.32 10.78
C ILE A 390 -44.92 12.93 10.82
N GLN A 391 -44.40 13.05 12.02
CA GLN A 391 -43.04 13.46 12.33
C GLN A 391 -42.30 12.34 13.06
N VAL A 392 -40.97 12.37 12.98
CA VAL A 392 -40.10 11.45 13.73
C VAL A 392 -39.93 11.96 15.15
N ILE A 393 -40.20 11.11 16.14
CA ILE A 393 -40.10 11.43 17.57
C ILE A 393 -39.24 10.39 18.30
N ALA A 394 -38.48 10.85 19.30
CA ALA A 394 -37.88 10.00 20.33
C ALA A 394 -38.70 10.11 21.62
N THR A 395 -39.30 9.00 22.07
CA THR A 395 -40.23 9.04 23.21
C THR A 395 -40.24 7.73 24.02
N ALA A 396 -40.58 7.84 25.30
CA ALA A 396 -40.61 6.71 26.23
C ALA A 396 -41.87 5.84 26.06
N ILE A 397 -41.65 4.58 25.69
CA ILE A 397 -42.66 3.52 25.62
C ILE A 397 -42.26 2.46 26.66
N GLN A 398 -43.08 2.30 27.70
CA GLN A 398 -42.77 1.40 28.83
C GLN A 398 -41.40 1.67 29.46
N ASP A 399 -41.10 2.96 29.73
CA ASP A 399 -39.87 3.46 30.36
C ASP A 399 -38.57 3.34 29.55
N VAL A 400 -38.66 2.86 28.30
CA VAL A 400 -37.54 2.85 27.33
C VAL A 400 -37.83 3.82 26.19
N ASN A 401 -36.86 4.64 25.79
CA ASN A 401 -37.05 5.57 24.68
C ASN A 401 -36.81 4.87 23.34
N TYR A 402 -37.74 5.04 22.41
CA TYR A 402 -37.63 4.55 21.04
C TYR A 402 -37.82 5.68 20.05
N ILE A 403 -37.32 5.47 18.83
CA ILE A 403 -37.68 6.29 17.67
C ILE A 403 -38.95 5.73 17.03
N THR A 404 -39.94 6.59 16.83
CA THR A 404 -41.24 6.21 16.26
C THR A 404 -41.90 7.42 15.59
N THR A 405 -43.12 7.25 15.11
CA THR A 405 -43.91 8.28 14.44
C THR A 405 -44.85 8.97 15.43
N SER A 406 -45.10 10.27 15.24
CA SER A 406 -46.08 11.04 16.03
C SER A 406 -46.60 12.23 15.21
N SER A 407 -47.67 12.90 15.65
CA SER A 407 -48.05 14.20 15.09
C SER A 407 -47.04 15.31 15.40
N GLU A 408 -46.23 15.14 16.46
CA GLU A 408 -45.18 16.05 16.89
C GLU A 408 -43.79 15.39 16.77
N GLY A 409 -42.77 16.15 16.39
CA GLY A 409 -41.41 15.65 16.17
C GLY A 409 -40.39 16.14 17.21
N SER A 410 -39.41 15.28 17.52
CA SER A 410 -38.23 15.61 18.31
C SER A 410 -37.16 16.33 17.47
N LEU A 411 -36.24 17.04 18.12
CA LEU A 411 -35.04 17.53 17.48
C LEU A 411 -34.01 16.40 17.36
N PHE A 412 -33.42 16.26 16.19
CA PHE A 412 -32.30 15.35 15.89
C PHE A 412 -31.06 16.16 15.55
N LYS A 413 -29.89 15.59 15.74
CA LYS A 413 -28.61 16.17 15.31
C LYS A 413 -27.82 15.13 14.56
N VAL A 414 -26.92 15.59 13.68
CA VAL A 414 -25.96 14.68 13.05
C VAL A 414 -25.00 14.16 14.10
N ALA A 415 -25.10 12.86 14.38
CA ALA A 415 -24.29 12.15 15.35
C ALA A 415 -24.44 10.65 15.13
N SER A 416 -23.38 9.90 15.41
CA SER A 416 -23.40 8.43 15.40
C SER A 416 -22.62 7.89 16.58
N SER A 417 -23.13 6.84 17.22
CA SER A 417 -22.35 6.04 18.16
C SER A 417 -21.44 5.04 17.45
N LYS A 418 -21.82 4.61 16.23
CA LYS A 418 -21.05 3.68 15.39
C LYS A 418 -19.90 4.33 14.62
N LEU A 419 -19.83 5.67 14.55
CA LEU A 419 -18.71 6.35 13.93
C LEU A 419 -17.42 6.10 14.72
N VAL A 420 -16.44 5.46 14.09
CA VAL A 420 -15.16 5.17 14.71
C VAL A 420 -14.41 6.47 14.97
N LYS A 421 -13.94 6.65 16.21
CA LYS A 421 -13.02 7.75 16.53
C LYS A 421 -11.66 7.42 15.96
N ALA A 422 -11.26 8.05 14.86
CA ALA A 422 -10.02 7.71 14.14
C ALA A 422 -8.76 7.65 15.03
N VAL A 423 -8.69 8.49 16.08
CA VAL A 423 -7.59 8.50 17.05
C VAL A 423 -7.47 7.20 17.87
N SER A 424 -8.56 6.44 18.06
CA SER A 424 -8.54 5.18 18.82
C SER A 424 -7.86 4.04 18.05
N LEU A 425 -7.63 4.19 16.76
CA LEU A 425 -6.88 3.24 15.93
C LEU A 425 -5.36 3.47 16.03
N LEU A 426 -4.93 4.52 16.73
CA LEU A 426 -3.53 4.88 16.84
C LEU A 426 -2.90 4.37 18.14
N LYS A 427 -1.66 3.89 18.05
CA LYS A 427 -0.81 3.58 19.20
C LYS A 427 -0.55 4.80 20.07
N GLU A 428 -0.46 4.58 21.39
CA GLU A 428 -0.15 5.65 22.36
C GLU A 428 1.35 5.96 22.43
N GLU A 429 2.19 4.96 22.17
CA GLU A 429 3.62 5.17 21.98
C GLU A 429 3.91 5.89 20.67
N LYS A 430 5.09 6.53 20.60
CA LYS A 430 5.59 7.17 19.38
C LYS A 430 6.07 6.11 18.36
N ALA A 431 5.12 5.34 17.83
CA ALA A 431 5.33 4.27 16.87
C ALA A 431 4.17 4.21 15.85
N PRO A 432 4.40 3.67 14.64
CA PRO A 432 3.38 3.60 13.62
C PRO A 432 2.30 2.55 13.91
N SER A 433 1.06 2.92 13.58
CA SER A 433 -0.11 2.03 13.59
C SER A 433 -0.29 1.48 12.17
N VAL A 434 0.07 0.22 12.00
CA VAL A 434 0.16 -0.46 10.70
C VAL A 434 -0.77 -1.66 10.69
N PHE A 435 -1.48 -1.86 9.58
CA PHE A 435 -2.51 -2.88 9.46
C PHE A 435 -2.36 -3.68 8.16
N ASN A 436 -2.64 -4.98 8.21
CA ASN A 436 -3.19 -5.69 7.07
C ASN A 436 -4.71 -5.48 7.06
N ILE A 437 -5.27 -5.14 5.90
CA ILE A 437 -6.70 -4.87 5.74
C ILE A 437 -7.34 -6.08 5.06
N GLN A 438 -8.31 -6.72 5.71
CA GLN A 438 -9.03 -7.88 5.15
C GLN A 438 -10.48 -7.51 4.85
N PHE A 439 -11.01 -7.95 3.71
CA PHE A 439 -12.41 -7.77 3.37
C PHE A 439 -13.29 -8.87 3.94
N VAL A 440 -14.41 -8.49 4.54
CA VAL A 440 -15.46 -9.38 5.03
C VAL A 440 -16.79 -9.18 4.29
N SER A 441 -16.89 -8.17 3.41
CA SER A 441 -17.97 -8.02 2.43
C SER A 441 -17.84 -8.96 1.23
N GLY A 442 -18.90 -9.11 0.42
CA GLY A 442 -18.90 -9.92 -0.80
C GLY A 442 -19.25 -11.40 -0.59
N LYS A 443 -19.48 -11.84 0.65
CA LYS A 443 -19.79 -13.24 0.98
C LYS A 443 -20.91 -13.83 0.11
N GLY A 444 -20.64 -14.99 -0.48
CA GLY A 444 -21.61 -15.72 -1.32
C GLY A 444 -21.61 -15.30 -2.80
N THR A 445 -20.88 -14.25 -3.16
CA THR A 445 -20.66 -13.84 -4.55
C THR A 445 -19.35 -14.44 -5.07
N LYS A 446 -19.40 -15.07 -6.23
CA LYS A 446 -18.22 -15.64 -6.90
C LYS A 446 -17.22 -14.55 -7.27
N ASP A 447 -15.92 -14.84 -7.11
CA ASP A 447 -14.81 -13.93 -7.43
C ASP A 447 -14.87 -12.58 -6.68
N SER A 448 -15.61 -12.51 -5.56
CA SER A 448 -15.73 -11.31 -4.73
C SER A 448 -14.51 -11.08 -3.86
N GLU A 449 -14.43 -9.90 -3.23
CA GLU A 449 -13.36 -9.53 -2.31
C GLU A 449 -13.34 -10.34 -1.00
N TYR A 450 -14.37 -11.16 -0.74
CA TYR A 450 -14.55 -11.85 0.54
C TYR A 450 -13.33 -12.69 0.96
N ASN A 451 -12.86 -12.51 2.19
CA ASN A 451 -11.66 -13.15 2.77
C ASN A 451 -10.32 -12.84 2.06
N LYS A 452 -10.30 -11.82 1.19
CA LYS A 452 -9.06 -11.34 0.55
C LYS A 452 -8.48 -10.17 1.33
N TYR A 453 -7.19 -9.93 1.12
CA TYR A 453 -6.43 -8.87 1.76
C TYR A 453 -6.11 -7.77 0.77
N MET A 454 -6.26 -6.53 1.21
CA MET A 454 -5.85 -5.37 0.45
C MET A 454 -4.33 -5.30 0.37
N GLY A 455 -3.81 -5.09 -0.83
CA GLY A 455 -2.40 -4.81 -1.11
C GLY A 455 -2.27 -3.85 -2.26
N VAL A 456 -1.04 -3.67 -2.72
CA VAL A 456 -0.74 -2.88 -3.92
C VAL A 456 -0.01 -3.75 -4.94
N ALA A 457 -0.50 -3.76 -6.17
CA ALA A 457 0.10 -4.48 -7.29
C ALA A 457 -0.13 -3.73 -8.61
N ILE A 458 0.57 -4.17 -9.66
CA ILE A 458 0.25 -3.77 -11.03
C ILE A 458 -0.60 -4.90 -11.60
N ALA A 459 -1.91 -4.71 -11.56
CA ALA A 459 -2.90 -5.73 -11.90
C ALA A 459 -3.31 -5.67 -13.39
N SER A 460 -3.40 -4.46 -13.95
CA SER A 460 -3.48 -4.18 -15.39
C SER A 460 -2.61 -2.97 -15.76
N GLY A 461 -2.04 -2.96 -16.98
CA GLY A 461 -1.22 -1.86 -17.48
C GLY A 461 0.14 -1.71 -16.78
N THR A 462 0.50 -0.47 -16.40
CA THR A 462 1.80 -0.12 -15.79
C THR A 462 1.68 0.54 -14.41
N ASP A 463 0.46 0.82 -13.97
CA ASP A 463 0.21 1.66 -12.80
C ASP A 463 -0.06 0.80 -11.56
N LEU A 464 0.49 1.24 -10.42
CA LEU A 464 0.22 0.64 -9.13
C LEU A 464 -1.19 0.97 -8.68
N GLN A 465 -1.92 -0.04 -8.23
CA GLN A 465 -3.30 0.07 -7.80
C GLN A 465 -3.59 -0.82 -6.60
N LEU A 466 -4.70 -0.52 -5.93
CA LEU A 466 -5.21 -1.34 -4.84
C LEU A 466 -5.73 -2.66 -5.41
N VAL A 467 -5.34 -3.75 -4.77
CA VAL A 467 -5.78 -5.11 -5.13
C VAL A 467 -6.30 -5.88 -3.92
N ALA A 468 -7.25 -6.77 -4.13
CA ALA A 468 -7.72 -7.73 -3.13
C ALA A 468 -7.23 -9.13 -3.49
N GLN A 469 -6.28 -9.66 -2.72
CA GLN A 469 -5.66 -10.96 -2.98
C GLN A 469 -5.94 -11.97 -1.86
N GLY A 470 -6.24 -13.22 -2.23
CA GLY A 470 -6.40 -14.31 -1.27
C GLY A 470 -5.12 -14.57 -0.46
N SER A 471 -5.27 -15.00 0.78
CA SER A 471 -4.14 -15.23 1.70
C SER A 471 -3.15 -16.30 1.22
N ALA A 472 -3.50 -17.16 0.27
CA ALA A 472 -2.56 -18.09 -0.35
C ALA A 472 -1.43 -17.37 -1.12
N LEU A 473 -1.76 -16.26 -1.79
CA LEU A 473 -0.83 -15.48 -2.61
C LEU A 473 -0.37 -14.18 -1.92
N ALA A 474 -1.20 -13.59 -1.06
CA ALA A 474 -0.86 -12.37 -0.33
C ALA A 474 0.27 -12.60 0.69
N ALA A 475 1.35 -11.84 0.57
CA ALA A 475 2.49 -11.86 1.49
C ALA A 475 2.27 -10.87 2.65
N LEU A 476 1.40 -11.23 3.60
CA LEU A 476 0.91 -10.30 4.64
C LEU A 476 2.00 -9.71 5.55
N ASN A 477 3.13 -10.40 5.66
CA ASN A 477 4.30 -9.92 6.40
C ASN A 477 5.11 -8.85 5.66
N THR A 478 4.84 -8.58 4.38
CA THR A 478 5.60 -7.61 3.58
C THR A 478 4.89 -6.23 3.52
N PRO A 479 5.66 -5.13 3.39
CA PRO A 479 5.14 -3.78 3.22
C PRO A 479 4.13 -3.60 2.08
N GLN A 480 4.19 -4.42 1.03
CA GLN A 480 3.25 -4.41 -0.10
C GLN A 480 1.78 -4.61 0.33
N TYR A 481 1.53 -5.37 1.41
CA TYR A 481 0.19 -5.65 1.95
C TYR A 481 -0.10 -4.95 3.28
N GLN A 482 0.72 -3.95 3.64
CA GLN A 482 0.62 -3.24 4.92
C GLN A 482 0.33 -1.76 4.70
N PHE A 483 -0.59 -1.22 5.49
CA PHE A 483 -1.03 0.16 5.41
C PHE A 483 -0.82 0.87 6.74
N VAL A 484 -0.24 2.06 6.70
CA VAL A 484 -0.07 2.96 7.85
C VAL A 484 -1.10 4.07 7.81
N ILE A 485 -1.61 4.46 8.98
CA ILE A 485 -2.39 5.70 9.10
C ILE A 485 -1.41 6.88 9.06
N SER A 486 -1.42 7.62 7.95
CA SER A 486 -0.48 8.72 7.68
C SER A 486 -1.04 10.10 8.01
N ALA A 487 -2.36 10.25 8.03
CA ALA A 487 -3.06 11.46 8.44
C ALA A 487 -4.47 11.13 8.95
N ILE A 488 -5.00 12.02 9.81
CA ILE A 488 -6.40 12.00 10.28
C ILE A 488 -6.94 13.43 10.26
N ASP A 489 -8.09 13.63 9.62
CA ASP A 489 -8.88 14.84 9.84
C ASP A 489 -9.78 14.64 11.07
N THR A 490 -9.39 15.24 12.19
CA THR A 490 -10.12 15.11 13.46
C THR A 490 -11.50 15.76 13.47
N LYS A 491 -11.84 16.60 12.49
CA LYS A 491 -13.19 17.19 12.38
C LYS A 491 -14.14 16.23 11.69
N THR A 492 -13.71 15.63 10.59
CA THR A 492 -14.53 14.72 9.79
C THR A 492 -14.39 13.26 10.19
N GLN A 493 -13.39 12.92 11.02
CA GLN A 493 -12.95 11.56 11.35
C GLN A 493 -12.40 10.77 10.15
N THR A 494 -12.05 11.46 9.05
CA THR A 494 -11.50 10.82 7.85
C THR A 494 -10.05 10.40 8.09
N ILE A 495 -9.72 9.17 7.70
CA ILE A 495 -8.41 8.53 7.86
C ILE A 495 -7.74 8.42 6.50
N THR A 496 -6.45 8.77 6.41
CA THR A 496 -5.62 8.51 5.23
C THR A 496 -4.77 7.26 5.46
N PHE A 497 -5.12 6.18 4.77
CA PHE A 497 -4.33 4.95 4.72
C PHE A 497 -3.29 5.06 3.59
N LYS A 498 -2.04 4.78 3.92
CA LYS A 498 -0.93 4.78 2.97
C LYS A 498 -0.26 3.42 2.96
N ASN A 499 -0.06 2.85 1.76
CA ASN A 499 0.72 1.63 1.63
C ASN A 499 2.18 1.87 2.03
N LEU A 500 2.80 0.91 2.72
CA LEU A 500 4.17 1.09 3.20
C LEU A 500 5.23 1.03 2.09
N GLU A 501 5.02 0.27 1.01
CA GLU A 501 6.05 0.12 -0.02
C GLU A 501 5.95 1.19 -1.12
N THR A 502 4.76 1.75 -1.32
CA THR A 502 4.41 2.57 -2.50
C THR A 502 3.84 3.94 -2.11
N ALA A 503 3.57 4.79 -3.11
CA ALA A 503 2.88 6.07 -2.91
C ALA A 503 1.34 5.95 -2.87
N VAL A 504 0.79 4.74 -3.04
CA VAL A 504 -0.65 4.49 -3.11
C VAL A 504 -1.31 4.81 -1.77
N THR A 505 -2.35 5.64 -1.81
CA THR A 505 -3.14 6.07 -0.65
C THR A 505 -4.63 6.01 -0.95
N PHE A 506 -5.44 5.78 0.08
CA PHE A 506 -6.88 6.01 0.03
C PHE A 506 -7.35 6.64 1.33
N LYS A 507 -8.44 7.40 1.26
CA LYS A 507 -9.08 8.04 2.41
C LYS A 507 -10.40 7.36 2.68
N SER A 508 -10.77 7.21 3.95
CA SER A 508 -12.11 6.75 4.33
C SER A 508 -12.45 7.14 5.76
N THR A 509 -13.74 7.26 6.04
CA THR A 509 -14.31 7.30 7.38
C THR A 509 -14.88 5.91 7.71
N LEU A 510 -14.68 5.44 8.95
CA LEU A 510 -15.09 4.09 9.36
C LEU A 510 -16.33 4.13 10.26
N PHE A 511 -17.28 3.25 9.97
CA PHE A 511 -18.42 2.96 10.84
C PHE A 511 -18.37 1.51 11.32
N GLU A 512 -18.55 1.29 12.62
CA GLU A 512 -18.73 -0.04 13.21
C GLU A 512 -19.97 -0.73 12.61
N THR A 513 -19.87 -2.02 12.37
CA THR A 513 -21.02 -2.85 11.98
C THR A 513 -21.66 -3.47 13.23
N GLU A 514 -22.59 -4.40 13.03
CA GLU A 514 -23.15 -5.20 14.13
C GLU A 514 -22.13 -6.20 14.70
N ASN A 515 -21.05 -6.47 13.96
CA ASN A 515 -19.97 -7.36 14.38
C ASN A 515 -18.79 -6.56 14.91
N ASP A 516 -18.32 -6.90 16.10
CA ASP A 516 -17.15 -6.26 16.70
C ASP A 516 -15.88 -6.46 15.85
N GLY A 517 -15.10 -5.40 15.69
CA GLY A 517 -13.89 -5.37 14.86
C GLY A 517 -14.11 -5.30 13.34
N GLU A 518 -15.35 -5.22 12.88
CA GLU A 518 -15.69 -4.99 11.47
C GLU A 518 -16.09 -3.52 11.21
N TYR A 519 -15.57 -2.95 10.12
CA TYR A 519 -15.74 -1.55 9.77
C TYR A 519 -16.24 -1.38 8.34
N LYS A 520 -17.34 -0.66 8.17
CA LYS A 520 -17.82 -0.18 6.87
C LYS A 520 -17.02 1.04 6.43
N LEU A 521 -16.44 1.00 5.23
CA LEU A 521 -15.76 2.10 4.56
C LEU A 521 -16.79 3.07 3.97
N VAL A 522 -16.66 4.36 4.26
CA VAL A 522 -17.57 5.39 3.73
C VAL A 522 -16.80 6.65 3.38
N GLY A 523 -17.27 7.39 2.37
CA GLY A 523 -16.61 8.59 1.86
C GLY A 523 -15.22 8.28 1.32
N VAL A 524 -15.11 7.16 0.60
CA VAL A 524 -13.84 6.75 0.01
C VAL A 524 -13.46 7.74 -1.07
N ALA A 525 -12.27 8.35 -0.91
CA ALA A 525 -11.76 9.34 -1.84
C ALA A 525 -10.27 9.15 -2.09
N THR A 526 -9.82 9.61 -3.25
CA THR A 526 -8.42 9.55 -3.68
C THR A 526 -7.90 10.92 -4.05
N GLU A 527 -6.58 11.06 -4.06
CA GLU A 527 -5.95 12.23 -4.65
C GLU A 527 -5.92 12.10 -6.17
N ALA A 528 -6.08 13.22 -6.87
CA ALA A 528 -6.49 13.33 -8.28
C ALA A 528 -5.55 12.70 -9.34
N SER A 529 -4.50 11.97 -8.95
CA SER A 529 -3.53 11.36 -9.87
C SER A 529 -3.55 9.83 -9.92
N THR A 530 -4.36 9.16 -9.10
CA THR A 530 -4.48 7.69 -9.10
C THR A 530 -5.93 7.30 -8.79
N ASN A 531 -6.64 6.69 -9.74
CA ASN A 531 -8.00 6.15 -9.55
C ASN A 531 -7.99 4.97 -8.57
N LEU A 532 -7.92 5.23 -7.27
CA LEU A 532 -7.83 4.23 -6.17
C LEU A 532 -9.10 4.14 -5.31
N ALA A 533 -10.23 4.69 -5.78
CA ALA A 533 -11.53 4.51 -5.12
C ALA A 533 -12.10 3.11 -5.40
N THR A 534 -11.44 2.38 -6.29
CA THR A 534 -11.75 1.02 -6.67
C THR A 534 -10.61 0.07 -6.35
N ILE A 535 -10.94 -1.21 -6.24
CA ILE A 535 -10.01 -2.31 -6.03
C ILE A 535 -10.16 -3.34 -7.13
N GLU A 536 -9.03 -3.83 -7.65
CA GLU A 536 -9.00 -4.99 -8.54
C GLU A 536 -9.03 -6.28 -7.69
N VAL A 537 -10.05 -7.12 -7.87
CA VAL A 537 -10.24 -8.33 -7.06
C VAL A 537 -9.66 -9.54 -7.78
N ALA A 538 -8.70 -10.23 -7.16
CA ALA A 538 -8.13 -11.44 -7.74
C ALA A 538 -9.17 -12.55 -7.84
N LYS A 539 -9.12 -13.38 -8.88
CA LYS A 539 -9.95 -14.60 -8.95
C LYS A 539 -9.43 -15.61 -7.93
N ASP A 540 -10.32 -16.45 -7.39
CA ASP A 540 -9.95 -17.37 -6.29
C ASP A 540 -8.89 -18.41 -6.70
N ASP A 541 -8.82 -18.72 -8.00
CA ASP A 541 -8.01 -19.83 -8.55
C ASP A 541 -6.88 -19.36 -9.48
N LYS A 542 -6.68 -18.04 -9.66
CA LYS A 542 -5.76 -17.46 -10.66
C LYS A 542 -5.12 -16.16 -10.17
N SER A 543 -4.01 -15.76 -10.78
CA SER A 543 -3.39 -14.45 -10.59
C SER A 543 -4.08 -13.33 -11.35
N ASP A 544 -5.09 -13.65 -12.17
CA ASP A 544 -5.93 -12.68 -12.86
C ASP A 544 -6.80 -11.88 -11.89
N TYR A 545 -7.07 -10.64 -12.27
CA TYR A 545 -8.01 -9.76 -11.58
C TYR A 545 -9.35 -9.64 -12.33
N THR A 546 -10.42 -9.35 -11.59
CA THR A 546 -11.74 -9.00 -12.13
C THR A 546 -11.82 -7.49 -12.41
N ALA A 547 -12.96 -7.05 -12.96
CA ALA A 547 -13.23 -5.62 -13.11
C ALA A 547 -13.16 -4.87 -11.77
N ASN A 548 -12.83 -3.58 -11.85
CA ASN A 548 -12.73 -2.65 -10.73
C ASN A 548 -14.04 -2.63 -9.91
N VAL A 549 -13.91 -2.82 -8.60
CA VAL A 549 -15.03 -2.73 -7.65
C VAL A 549 -14.81 -1.53 -6.74
N SER A 550 -15.83 -0.73 -6.46
CA SER A 550 -15.72 0.37 -5.50
C SER A 550 -15.38 -0.12 -4.09
N LEU A 551 -14.55 0.66 -3.39
CA LEU A 551 -14.29 0.51 -1.96
C LEU A 551 -15.40 1.11 -1.08
N GLU A 552 -16.24 1.97 -1.65
CA GLU A 552 -17.36 2.59 -0.93
C GLU A 552 -18.34 1.51 -0.46
N GLY A 553 -18.73 1.57 0.82
CA GLY A 553 -19.67 0.63 1.42
C GLY A 553 -19.11 -0.77 1.71
N LYS A 554 -17.86 -1.06 1.35
CA LYS A 554 -17.20 -2.34 1.68
C LYS A 554 -16.93 -2.46 3.17
N VAL A 555 -16.91 -3.70 3.66
CA VAL A 555 -16.68 -3.99 5.09
C VAL A 555 -15.34 -4.69 5.25
N ILE A 556 -14.52 -4.19 6.17
CA ILE A 556 -13.15 -4.63 6.41
C ILE A 556 -12.88 -4.95 7.89
N THR A 557 -11.83 -5.72 8.15
CA THR A 557 -11.17 -5.79 9.46
C THR A 557 -9.76 -5.21 9.35
N LEU A 558 -9.31 -4.59 10.45
CA LEU A 558 -7.97 -4.00 10.57
C LEU A 558 -7.10 -4.87 11.49
N ASN A 559 -6.19 -5.65 10.90
CA ASN A 559 -5.31 -6.54 11.64
C ASN A 559 -3.97 -5.84 11.90
N ALA A 560 -3.69 -5.48 13.16
CA ALA A 560 -2.47 -4.76 13.51
C ALA A 560 -1.20 -5.61 13.27
N VAL A 561 -0.14 -4.99 12.76
CA VAL A 561 1.12 -5.66 12.40
C VAL A 561 2.33 -4.91 12.97
N THR A 562 3.38 -5.66 13.31
CA THR A 562 4.71 -5.11 13.58
C THR A 562 5.52 -5.15 12.29
N VAL A 563 6.03 -3.99 11.88
CA VAL A 563 6.77 -3.86 10.61
C VAL A 563 8.18 -4.40 10.77
N ASP A 564 8.55 -5.35 9.91
CA ASP A 564 9.94 -5.66 9.59
C ASP A 564 10.36 -4.79 8.38
N PRO A 565 11.28 -3.83 8.56
CA PRO A 565 11.68 -2.93 7.48
C PRO A 565 12.27 -3.62 6.25
N PHE A 566 12.86 -4.80 6.39
CA PHE A 566 13.46 -5.54 5.28
C PHE A 566 12.53 -6.58 4.65
N ALA A 567 11.35 -6.84 5.23
CA ALA A 567 10.44 -7.85 4.70
C ALA A 567 10.07 -7.57 3.23
N GLY A 568 10.20 -8.59 2.39
CA GLY A 568 9.96 -8.49 0.94
C GLY A 568 11.20 -8.07 0.13
N PHE A 569 12.34 -7.76 0.76
CA PHE A 569 13.61 -7.50 0.08
C PHE A 569 14.70 -8.43 0.61
N ALA A 570 15.45 -9.05 -0.30
CA ALA A 570 16.54 -9.93 0.10
C ALA A 570 17.68 -9.12 0.74
N VAL A 571 18.13 -9.55 1.92
CA VAL A 571 19.37 -9.09 2.55
C VAL A 571 20.46 -10.12 2.23
N LYS A 572 21.37 -9.77 1.32
CA LYS A 572 22.52 -10.58 0.94
C LYS A 572 23.79 -9.93 1.48
N ASP A 573 24.44 -10.56 2.45
CA ASP A 573 25.71 -10.09 3.00
C ASP A 573 26.85 -10.39 2.00
N GLN A 574 27.83 -9.49 1.92
CA GLN A 574 29.10 -9.67 1.22
C GLN A 574 29.83 -10.98 1.59
N THR A 575 29.51 -11.57 2.75
CA THR A 575 30.14 -12.77 3.28
C THR A 575 29.42 -14.09 3.01
N SER A 576 28.17 -14.08 2.54
CA SER A 576 27.30 -15.27 2.50
C SER A 576 26.78 -15.59 1.09
N GLU A 577 27.44 -16.57 0.46
CA GLU A 577 26.96 -17.40 -0.65
C GLU A 577 26.90 -16.76 -2.05
N THR A 578 27.74 -17.30 -2.93
CA THR A 578 27.52 -17.23 -4.38
C THR A 578 26.20 -17.93 -4.69
N VAL A 579 25.43 -17.42 -5.64
CA VAL A 579 24.15 -18.01 -6.04
C VAL A 579 24.13 -18.33 -7.52
N ILE A 580 23.30 -19.31 -7.86
CA ILE A 580 22.91 -19.59 -9.24
C ILE A 580 21.51 -19.03 -9.47
N LEU A 581 21.33 -18.33 -10.59
CA LEU A 581 20.01 -17.87 -11.05
C LEU A 581 19.34 -18.98 -11.85
N LYS A 582 18.17 -19.42 -11.40
CA LYS A 582 17.37 -20.46 -12.07
C LYS A 582 15.96 -19.98 -12.38
N PHE A 583 15.43 -20.34 -13.54
CA PHE A 583 14.01 -20.32 -13.84
C PHE A 583 13.40 -21.69 -13.59
N ALA A 584 12.31 -21.73 -12.84
CA ALA A 584 11.58 -22.96 -12.52
C ALA A 584 10.10 -22.66 -12.19
N LYS A 585 9.23 -23.66 -12.29
CA LYS A 585 7.83 -23.57 -11.82
C LYS A 585 7.68 -23.66 -10.30
N SER A 586 8.69 -24.16 -9.61
CA SER A 586 8.69 -24.24 -8.15
C SER A 586 10.12 -24.22 -7.60
N ALA A 587 10.24 -23.92 -6.31
CA ALA A 587 11.53 -23.98 -5.60
C ALA A 587 12.13 -25.41 -5.54
N ALA A 588 11.31 -26.46 -5.74
CA ALA A 588 11.71 -27.85 -5.57
C ALA A 588 12.89 -28.27 -6.48
N LEU A 589 13.78 -29.11 -5.93
CA LEU A 589 15.05 -29.50 -6.55
C LEU A 589 14.90 -30.45 -7.76
N ASN A 590 13.71 -30.97 -8.06
CA ASN A 590 13.46 -32.02 -9.07
C ASN A 590 12.54 -31.58 -10.23
N ALA A 591 12.20 -30.29 -10.33
CA ALA A 591 11.46 -29.75 -11.47
C ALA A 591 12.35 -29.60 -12.71
N GLU A 592 11.76 -29.46 -13.91
CA GLU A 592 12.45 -28.94 -15.09
C GLU A 592 13.03 -27.56 -14.74
N LYS A 593 14.37 -27.43 -14.79
CA LYS A 593 15.09 -26.22 -14.41
C LYS A 593 15.83 -25.67 -15.61
N LEU A 594 15.86 -24.34 -15.69
CA LEU A 594 16.64 -23.63 -16.68
C LEU A 594 17.57 -22.65 -15.97
N TYR A 595 18.86 -22.89 -16.10
CA TYR A 595 19.92 -22.11 -15.51
C TYR A 595 20.30 -20.96 -16.44
N ILE A 596 20.47 -19.76 -15.88
CA ILE A 596 21.03 -18.65 -16.63
C ILE A 596 22.52 -18.91 -16.81
N GLY A 597 23.01 -18.87 -18.04
CA GLY A 597 24.41 -19.07 -18.42
C GLY A 597 24.89 -18.02 -19.43
N VAL A 598 26.14 -18.11 -19.86
CA VAL A 598 26.72 -17.22 -20.89
C VAL A 598 26.33 -17.72 -22.28
N ASP A 599 25.80 -16.83 -23.13
CA ASP A 599 25.57 -17.15 -24.54
C ASP A 599 26.92 -17.36 -25.25
N GLU A 600 27.15 -18.59 -25.71
CA GLU A 600 28.42 -18.97 -26.33
C GLU A 600 28.69 -18.27 -27.67
N LYS A 601 27.66 -17.74 -28.34
CA LYS A 601 27.80 -17.06 -29.65
C LYS A 601 28.23 -15.61 -29.47
N THR A 602 27.59 -14.89 -28.55
CA THR A 602 27.81 -13.45 -28.36
C THR A 602 28.82 -13.15 -27.25
N LYS A 603 29.00 -14.05 -26.28
CA LYS A 603 29.87 -13.93 -25.09
C LYS A 603 29.56 -12.77 -24.14
N THR A 604 28.68 -11.86 -24.53
CA THR A 604 28.23 -10.70 -23.74
C THR A 604 26.77 -10.80 -23.33
N ASN A 605 26.01 -11.77 -23.86
CA ASN A 605 24.60 -11.97 -23.51
C ASN A 605 24.44 -13.20 -22.62
N THR A 606 23.27 -13.32 -22.00
CA THR A 606 22.88 -14.50 -21.24
C THR A 606 21.95 -15.42 -22.03
N ALA A 607 21.94 -16.70 -21.71
CA ALA A 607 21.07 -17.72 -22.30
C ALA A 607 20.59 -18.73 -21.25
N LEU A 608 19.59 -19.54 -21.58
CA LEU A 608 19.06 -20.59 -20.72
C LEU A 608 19.65 -21.96 -21.07
N PHE A 609 20.02 -22.72 -20.03
CA PHE A 609 20.57 -24.06 -20.16
C PHE A 609 19.87 -25.03 -19.20
N ASP A 610 19.70 -26.28 -19.61
CA ASP A 610 19.16 -27.35 -18.77
C ASP A 610 20.20 -27.94 -17.79
N LYS A 611 21.48 -27.59 -17.96
CA LYS A 611 22.61 -28.05 -17.13
C LYS A 611 23.08 -27.00 -16.14
N GLU A 612 23.18 -27.38 -14.87
CA GLU A 612 23.73 -26.55 -13.78
C GLU A 612 25.19 -26.15 -14.06
N SER A 613 25.95 -27.00 -14.75
CA SER A 613 27.35 -26.75 -15.07
C SER A 613 27.58 -25.56 -16.02
N LYS A 614 26.53 -25.15 -16.75
CA LYS A 614 26.52 -23.95 -17.61
C LYS A 614 26.06 -22.69 -16.89
N ALA A 615 25.61 -22.82 -15.63
CA ALA A 615 25.09 -21.70 -14.87
C ALA A 615 26.18 -20.65 -14.58
N ILE A 616 25.84 -19.38 -14.73
CA ILE A 616 26.65 -18.31 -14.16
C ILE A 616 26.50 -18.32 -12.65
N LYS A 617 27.63 -18.10 -11.99
CA LYS A 617 27.72 -17.98 -10.53
C LYS A 617 27.76 -16.52 -10.19
N VAL A 618 26.84 -16.05 -9.35
CA VAL A 618 26.67 -14.63 -9.08
C VAL A 618 26.86 -14.35 -7.60
N LYS A 619 27.71 -13.37 -7.28
CA LYS A 619 27.83 -12.78 -5.96
C LYS A 619 27.18 -11.41 -5.98
N PHE A 620 26.15 -11.22 -5.14
CA PHE A 620 25.49 -9.92 -4.98
C PHE A 620 26.24 -9.11 -3.93
N ILE A 621 26.91 -8.04 -4.37
CA ILE A 621 27.68 -7.13 -3.52
C ILE A 621 26.81 -5.92 -3.19
N PRO A 622 26.39 -5.70 -1.94
CA PRO A 622 25.66 -4.50 -1.56
C PRO A 622 26.49 -3.25 -1.86
N VAL A 623 25.84 -2.26 -2.46
CA VAL A 623 26.45 -0.96 -2.80
C VAL A 623 26.52 -0.08 -1.56
N GLU A 624 25.55 -0.22 -0.66
CA GLU A 624 25.48 0.54 0.59
C GLU A 624 26.19 -0.19 1.75
N GLU A 625 26.62 0.57 2.75
CA GLU A 625 27.19 0.04 4.00
C GLU A 625 26.15 -0.76 4.79
N ALA A 626 26.59 -1.81 5.49
CA ALA A 626 25.70 -2.72 6.22
C ALA A 626 24.80 -2.02 7.25
N ASP A 627 25.23 -0.91 7.86
CA ASP A 627 24.45 -0.14 8.83
C ASP A 627 23.63 1.00 8.21
N LYS A 628 23.69 1.20 6.88
CA LYS A 628 23.07 2.31 6.16
C LYS A 628 22.30 1.84 4.92
N PRO A 629 21.28 0.99 5.08
CA PRO A 629 20.41 0.62 3.97
C PRO A 629 19.66 1.84 3.40
N ASN A 630 19.25 1.72 2.14
CA ASN A 630 18.34 2.66 1.52
C ASN A 630 16.94 2.57 2.14
N GLY A 631 16.15 3.61 1.93
CA GLY A 631 14.76 3.69 2.38
C GLY A 631 14.35 5.12 2.69
N THR A 632 13.10 5.45 2.37
CA THR A 632 12.52 6.77 2.62
C THR A 632 11.73 6.75 3.91
N ALA A 633 11.93 7.77 4.75
CA ALA A 633 11.13 7.92 5.96
C ALA A 633 9.69 8.29 5.59
N GLN A 634 8.72 7.63 6.23
CA GLN A 634 7.31 7.83 5.98
C GLN A 634 6.61 8.43 7.17
N THR A 635 5.66 9.31 6.86
CA THR A 635 4.78 9.95 7.85
C THR A 635 3.80 8.92 8.42
N TYR A 636 3.66 8.92 9.74
CA TYR A 636 2.62 8.19 10.45
C TYR A 636 2.00 9.02 11.56
N CYS A 637 0.77 8.66 11.93
CA CYS A 637 0.09 9.20 13.09
C CYS A 637 0.27 8.32 14.33
N TYR A 638 0.34 8.97 15.50
CA TYR A 638 0.26 8.33 16.81
C TYR A 638 -0.66 9.14 17.74
N ASN A 639 -1.25 8.47 18.71
CA ASN A 639 -2.08 9.06 19.74
C ASN A 639 -1.20 9.50 20.91
N LYS A 640 -1.36 10.74 21.36
CA LYS A 640 -0.83 11.17 22.65
C LYS A 640 -1.88 11.99 23.37
N ASP A 641 -2.30 11.50 24.53
CA ASP A 641 -3.33 12.13 25.37
C ASP A 641 -4.67 12.35 24.64
N GLY A 642 -5.07 11.41 23.77
CA GLY A 642 -6.30 11.49 22.97
C GLY A 642 -6.23 12.45 21.77
N LYS A 643 -5.01 12.86 21.37
CA LYS A 643 -4.77 13.76 20.24
C LYS A 643 -3.87 13.11 19.20
N VAL A 644 -4.10 13.48 17.94
CA VAL A 644 -3.32 13.00 16.80
C VAL A 644 -2.03 13.82 16.68
N TYR A 645 -0.89 13.14 16.63
CA TYR A 645 0.41 13.71 16.30
C TYR A 645 1.03 12.97 15.12
N THR A 646 1.92 13.61 14.38
CA THR A 646 2.65 13.01 13.26
C THR A 646 4.14 12.84 13.58
N ALA A 647 4.75 11.80 13.02
CA ALA A 647 6.19 11.55 13.07
C ALA A 647 6.64 10.83 11.79
N ASN A 648 7.95 10.71 11.58
CA ASN A 648 8.54 10.05 10.43
C ASN A 648 9.42 8.88 10.88
N GLN A 649 9.34 7.75 10.17
CA GLN A 649 10.19 6.58 10.41
C GLN A 649 10.44 5.83 9.08
N LYS A 650 11.65 5.29 8.91
CA LYS A 650 11.93 4.33 7.83
C LYS A 650 11.23 3.01 8.17
N MET A 651 10.23 2.65 7.38
CA MET A 651 9.44 1.42 7.54
C MET A 651 9.68 0.39 6.44
N VAL A 652 10.38 0.80 5.38
CA VAL A 652 10.84 -0.06 4.29
C VAL A 652 12.28 0.29 4.02
N THR A 653 13.14 -0.72 4.01
CA THR A 653 14.57 -0.61 3.79
C THR A 653 15.06 -1.73 2.89
N TYR A 654 16.07 -1.42 2.08
CA TYR A 654 16.61 -2.36 1.09
C TYR A 654 18.06 -1.99 0.77
N TYR A 655 18.79 -2.95 0.20
CA TYR A 655 20.12 -2.73 -0.39
C TYR A 655 20.00 -2.83 -1.90
N SER A 656 20.83 -2.05 -2.60
CA SER A 656 21.08 -2.23 -4.03
C SER A 656 22.33 -3.10 -4.18
N TYR A 657 22.36 -3.94 -5.21
CA TYR A 657 23.46 -4.88 -5.40
C TYR A 657 24.13 -4.71 -6.76
N SER A 658 25.45 -4.82 -6.78
CA SER A 658 26.20 -5.15 -7.99
C SER A 658 26.33 -6.67 -8.08
N ALA A 659 25.91 -7.24 -9.20
CA ALA A 659 25.83 -8.69 -9.40
C ALA A 659 27.11 -9.20 -10.10
N GLN A 660 28.15 -9.48 -9.33
CA GLN A 660 29.46 -9.93 -9.81
C GLN A 660 29.37 -11.39 -10.29
N ILE A 661 29.88 -11.68 -11.47
CA ILE A 661 30.02 -13.05 -11.99
C ILE A 661 31.34 -13.64 -11.46
N ILE A 662 31.27 -14.87 -10.96
CA ILE A 662 32.41 -15.62 -10.43
C ILE A 662 32.78 -16.72 -11.44
N ASP A 663 33.78 -16.46 -12.28
CA ASP A 663 34.17 -17.32 -13.41
C ASP A 663 35.66 -17.70 -13.48
N GLY A 664 36.53 -17.24 -12.57
CA GLY A 664 37.95 -17.62 -12.61
C GLY A 664 38.90 -16.78 -11.75
N GLU A 665 40.06 -16.41 -12.33
CA GLU A 665 41.11 -15.62 -11.66
C GLU A 665 40.74 -14.12 -11.59
N ASP A 666 40.05 -13.58 -12.60
CA ASP A 666 39.70 -12.16 -12.71
C ASP A 666 38.17 -11.98 -12.67
N ASN A 667 37.58 -11.95 -11.47
CA ASN A 667 36.14 -11.77 -11.24
C ASN A 667 35.66 -10.32 -11.54
N ASN A 668 35.98 -9.78 -12.71
CA ASN A 668 35.70 -8.39 -13.11
C ASN A 668 34.48 -8.27 -14.03
N SER A 669 33.66 -9.32 -14.11
CA SER A 669 32.43 -9.32 -14.92
C SER A 669 31.20 -9.16 -14.02
N TYR A 670 30.20 -8.42 -14.48
CA TYR A 670 28.97 -8.14 -13.74
C TYR A 670 27.74 -8.32 -14.64
N LEU A 671 26.61 -8.72 -14.08
CA LEU A 671 25.34 -8.65 -14.82
C LEU A 671 24.95 -7.19 -15.02
N LYS A 672 24.36 -6.91 -16.19
CA LYS A 672 23.75 -5.61 -16.51
C LYS A 672 22.42 -5.82 -17.23
N ILE A 673 21.51 -4.86 -17.08
CA ILE A 673 20.28 -4.81 -17.87
C ILE A 673 20.46 -3.72 -18.93
N ASN A 674 20.28 -4.08 -20.20
CA ASN A 674 20.33 -3.15 -21.32
C ASN A 674 19.01 -3.19 -22.09
N SER A 675 18.21 -2.12 -21.97
CA SER A 675 16.86 -2.04 -22.52
C SER A 675 15.94 -3.18 -22.06
N SER A 676 15.91 -4.30 -22.78
CA SER A 676 15.05 -5.47 -22.55
C SER A 676 15.83 -6.76 -22.31
N ASP A 677 17.17 -6.72 -22.32
CA ASP A 677 18.01 -7.91 -22.29
C ASP A 677 18.86 -7.95 -21.01
N LEU A 678 19.08 -9.17 -20.49
CA LEU A 678 20.04 -9.44 -19.43
C LEU A 678 21.39 -9.79 -20.09
N GLU A 679 22.37 -8.91 -19.87
CA GLU A 679 23.70 -8.98 -20.49
C GLU A 679 24.81 -9.03 -19.42
N ILE A 680 26.05 -9.14 -19.89
CA ILE A 680 27.27 -9.16 -19.09
C ILE A 680 28.10 -7.91 -19.41
N GLU A 681 28.48 -7.18 -18.38
CA GLU A 681 29.50 -6.14 -18.40
C GLU A 681 30.86 -6.76 -18.04
N GLN A 682 31.87 -6.63 -18.90
CA GLN A 682 33.21 -7.19 -18.65
C GLN A 682 34.20 -6.08 -18.25
N ASN A 683 35.29 -6.47 -17.58
CA ASN A 683 36.42 -5.60 -17.21
C ASN A 683 36.06 -4.43 -16.26
N VAL A 684 35.09 -4.65 -15.37
CA VAL A 684 34.72 -3.70 -14.32
C VAL A 684 35.80 -3.70 -13.24
N SER A 685 36.50 -2.58 -13.08
CA SER A 685 37.63 -2.44 -12.15
C SER A 685 37.23 -2.29 -10.67
N ASP A 686 36.00 -1.85 -10.41
CA ASP A 686 35.45 -1.64 -9.07
C ASP A 686 33.95 -1.98 -9.09
N ALA A 687 33.48 -2.76 -8.12
CA ALA A 687 32.07 -3.13 -7.98
C ALA A 687 31.15 -1.91 -7.94
N ALA A 688 31.58 -0.82 -7.30
CA ALA A 688 30.82 0.43 -7.26
C ALA A 688 30.61 1.03 -8.66
N SER A 689 31.49 0.75 -9.62
CA SER A 689 31.43 1.24 -11.00
C SER A 689 30.57 0.41 -11.95
N ALA A 690 30.05 -0.75 -11.54
CA ALA A 690 29.17 -1.56 -12.39
C ALA A 690 27.94 -0.75 -12.86
N ALA A 691 27.62 -0.82 -14.15
CA ALA A 691 26.65 0.04 -14.82
C ALA A 691 25.20 -0.17 -14.34
N THR A 692 24.87 -1.37 -13.85
CA THR A 692 23.54 -1.70 -13.30
C THR A 692 23.63 -2.01 -11.82
N LYS A 693 22.72 -1.42 -11.03
CA LYS A 693 22.48 -1.79 -9.64
C LYS A 693 21.11 -2.46 -9.54
N PHE A 694 21.06 -3.63 -8.91
CA PHE A 694 19.87 -4.46 -8.82
C PHE A 694 19.18 -4.33 -7.47
N LEU A 695 17.87 -4.47 -7.46
CA LEU A 695 17.06 -4.81 -6.29
C LEU A 695 16.58 -6.24 -6.44
N ILE A 696 16.47 -6.92 -5.30
CA ILE A 696 15.98 -8.28 -5.18
C ILE A 696 14.75 -8.24 -4.28
N LYS A 697 13.57 -8.33 -4.89
CA LYS A 697 12.30 -8.43 -4.15
C LYS A 697 11.95 -9.90 -3.99
N GLU A 698 11.67 -10.34 -2.77
CA GLU A 698 11.31 -11.72 -2.45
C GLU A 698 9.80 -11.91 -2.49
N ASN A 699 9.36 -12.97 -3.17
CA ASN A 699 7.96 -13.37 -3.25
C ASN A 699 7.66 -14.45 -2.21
N LYS A 700 6.37 -14.64 -1.91
CA LYS A 700 5.90 -15.58 -0.89
C LYS A 700 6.31 -17.03 -1.12
N ASP A 701 6.45 -17.45 -2.37
CA ASP A 701 6.85 -18.80 -2.78
C ASP A 701 8.38 -19.01 -2.80
N GLY A 702 9.15 -18.01 -2.38
CA GLY A 702 10.62 -18.02 -2.39
C GLY A 702 11.24 -17.68 -3.75
N SER A 703 10.43 -17.37 -4.78
CA SER A 703 10.95 -16.75 -6.00
C SER A 703 11.35 -15.29 -5.75
N VAL A 704 12.07 -14.70 -6.69
CA VAL A 704 12.50 -13.31 -6.61
C VAL A 704 12.17 -12.54 -7.89
N SER A 705 11.90 -11.24 -7.74
CA SER A 705 11.94 -10.29 -8.84
C SER A 705 13.27 -9.54 -8.80
N LEU A 706 14.07 -9.70 -9.85
CA LEU A 706 15.37 -9.03 -10.03
C LEU A 706 15.21 -7.89 -11.04
N PHE A 707 15.44 -6.64 -10.62
CA PHE A 707 15.21 -5.45 -11.45
C PHE A 707 16.15 -4.30 -11.09
N VAL A 708 16.20 -3.26 -11.93
CA VAL A 708 17.10 -2.11 -11.73
C VAL A 708 16.63 -1.22 -10.57
N SER A 709 17.54 -0.78 -9.69
CA SER A 709 17.19 -0.01 -8.49
C SER A 709 16.53 1.34 -8.76
N THR A 710 16.87 2.00 -9.87
CA THR A 710 16.26 3.27 -10.29
C THR A 710 14.78 3.11 -10.68
N ALA A 711 14.34 1.91 -11.02
CA ALA A 711 12.95 1.64 -11.38
C ALA A 711 12.01 1.61 -10.16
N PHE A 712 12.53 1.23 -8.99
CA PHE A 712 11.79 1.29 -7.72
C PHE A 712 11.43 2.73 -7.33
N ALA A 713 12.34 3.69 -7.57
CA ALA A 713 12.14 5.09 -7.20
C ALA A 713 10.99 5.78 -7.96
N ASN A 714 10.60 5.26 -9.13
CA ASN A 714 9.57 5.87 -9.99
C ASN A 714 8.27 5.05 -10.10
N ALA A 715 8.23 3.83 -9.52
CA ALA A 715 7.04 2.99 -9.31
C ALA A 715 6.18 2.62 -10.56
N THR A 716 6.50 3.09 -11.76
CA THR A 716 5.74 2.87 -13.01
C THR A 716 6.51 2.06 -14.07
N ASN A 717 7.71 1.55 -13.74
CA ASN A 717 8.59 0.86 -14.70
C ASN A 717 9.51 -0.21 -14.07
N ALA A 718 9.10 -0.84 -12.97
CA ALA A 718 9.86 -1.91 -12.30
C ALA A 718 9.85 -3.22 -13.10
N LYS A 719 10.42 -3.17 -14.32
CA LYS A 719 10.60 -4.32 -15.19
C LYS A 719 11.64 -5.27 -14.59
N ALA A 720 11.22 -6.49 -14.35
CA ALA A 720 12.03 -7.54 -13.78
C ALA A 720 12.48 -8.55 -14.85
N VAL A 721 13.59 -9.21 -14.56
CA VAL A 721 14.10 -10.35 -15.34
C VAL A 721 13.06 -11.47 -15.30
N LYS A 722 12.71 -12.00 -16.48
CA LYS A 722 11.61 -12.96 -16.69
C LYS A 722 11.97 -14.00 -17.78
N SER A 723 11.26 -15.12 -17.77
CA SER A 723 11.14 -16.04 -18.90
C SER A 723 9.69 -16.55 -18.99
N ASP A 724 9.01 -16.33 -20.12
CA ASP A 724 7.61 -16.72 -20.33
C ASP A 724 7.42 -18.23 -20.43
N ASP A 725 8.25 -18.89 -21.22
CA ASP A 725 8.11 -20.28 -21.64
C ASP A 725 9.39 -21.11 -21.43
N GLY A 726 10.42 -20.51 -20.82
CA GLY A 726 11.71 -21.16 -20.62
C GLY A 726 12.60 -21.19 -21.87
N THR A 727 12.25 -20.46 -22.94
CA THR A 727 13.08 -20.45 -24.17
C THR A 727 14.08 -19.29 -24.21
N ALA A 728 13.71 -18.14 -23.64
CA ALA A 728 14.50 -16.92 -23.66
C ALA A 728 14.42 -16.15 -22.34
N ILE A 729 15.41 -15.27 -22.13
CA ILE A 729 15.46 -14.33 -21.00
C ILE A 729 15.05 -12.96 -21.53
N SER A 730 14.15 -12.29 -20.83
CA SER A 730 13.72 -10.93 -21.11
C SER A 730 13.70 -10.09 -19.84
N VAL A 731 13.61 -8.77 -19.99
CA VAL A 731 13.43 -7.80 -18.91
C VAL A 731 12.13 -7.03 -19.14
N ASP A 732 11.03 -7.73 -18.95
CA ASP A 732 9.65 -7.24 -19.10
C ASP A 732 8.68 -7.82 -18.06
N GLY A 733 9.19 -8.61 -17.10
CA GLY A 733 8.42 -9.05 -15.94
C GLY A 733 8.00 -7.89 -15.07
N ILE A 734 7.02 -8.09 -14.21
CA ILE A 734 6.46 -7.02 -13.38
C ILE A 734 6.83 -7.32 -11.92
N ALA A 735 7.73 -6.52 -11.32
CA ALA A 735 8.21 -6.78 -9.95
C ALA A 735 7.10 -6.74 -8.87
N TYR A 736 5.98 -6.10 -9.17
CA TYR A 736 4.80 -6.00 -8.30
C TYR A 736 3.61 -6.83 -8.75
N ALA A 737 3.81 -7.72 -9.74
CA ALA A 737 2.74 -8.63 -10.14
C ALA A 737 2.57 -9.73 -9.11
N VAL A 738 1.33 -10.20 -9.02
CA VAL A 738 1.05 -11.52 -8.45
C VAL A 738 1.06 -12.47 -9.64
N GLU A 739 1.89 -13.50 -9.61
CA GLU A 739 1.96 -14.51 -10.67
C GLU A 739 1.35 -15.84 -10.20
N ASP A 740 0.78 -16.58 -11.15
CA ASP A 740 0.20 -17.90 -10.93
C ASP A 740 1.19 -18.85 -10.25
N ALA A 741 0.66 -19.83 -9.51
CA ALA A 741 1.49 -20.80 -8.77
C ALA A 741 2.35 -21.69 -9.68
N ASP A 742 1.95 -21.89 -10.94
CA ASP A 742 2.62 -22.73 -11.94
C ASP A 742 3.40 -21.93 -13.00
N ALA A 743 3.47 -20.61 -12.87
CA ALA A 743 4.29 -19.74 -13.72
C ALA A 743 5.79 -20.05 -13.57
N ILE A 744 6.56 -19.81 -14.62
CA ILE A 744 8.02 -19.93 -14.59
C ILE A 744 8.59 -18.69 -13.88
N LYS A 745 9.21 -18.88 -12.73
CA LYS A 745 9.72 -17.81 -11.87
C LYS A 745 11.22 -17.91 -11.66
N LEU A 746 11.85 -16.77 -11.38
CA LEU A 746 13.27 -16.69 -11.05
C LEU A 746 13.50 -17.04 -9.58
N TYR A 747 14.49 -17.89 -9.30
CA TYR A 747 14.93 -18.23 -7.95
C TYR A 747 16.44 -18.06 -7.85
N LEU A 748 16.90 -17.64 -6.66
CA LEU A 748 18.32 -17.62 -6.31
C LEU A 748 18.62 -18.85 -5.46
N VAL A 749 19.47 -19.75 -5.96
CA VAL A 749 19.89 -20.95 -5.22
C VAL A 749 21.28 -20.73 -4.69
N GLY A 750 21.45 -20.90 -3.38
CA GLY A 750 22.77 -20.91 -2.75
C GLY A 750 23.68 -21.93 -3.41
N GLU A 751 24.84 -21.48 -3.87
CA GLU A 751 25.92 -22.32 -4.35
C GLU A 751 27.09 -22.19 -3.38
N GLU A 752 27.39 -23.28 -2.68
CA GLU A 752 28.69 -23.42 -2.05
C GLU A 752 29.71 -23.51 -3.19
N LEU A 753 30.56 -22.50 -3.31
CA LEU A 753 31.80 -22.64 -4.06
C LEU A 753 32.59 -23.77 -3.39
N GLY A 754 32.41 -24.99 -3.93
CA GLY A 754 32.94 -26.20 -3.30
C GLY A 754 34.40 -26.00 -2.93
N VAL A 755 34.74 -26.27 -1.66
CA VAL A 755 36.12 -26.16 -1.18
C VAL A 755 36.99 -27.01 -2.10
N SER A 756 37.79 -26.38 -2.95
CA SER A 756 38.67 -27.14 -3.83
C SER A 756 39.78 -27.78 -3.01
N LEU A 757 40.35 -28.86 -3.53
CA LEU A 757 41.64 -29.32 -3.08
C LEU A 757 42.64 -28.15 -3.12
N GLU A 758 43.44 -28.01 -2.07
CA GLU A 758 44.41 -26.92 -1.98
C GLU A 758 45.37 -26.92 -3.19
N ALA A 759 45.62 -25.75 -3.78
CA ALA A 759 46.36 -25.51 -5.03
C ALA A 759 47.88 -25.78 -4.97
N LYS A 760 48.28 -26.93 -4.40
CA LYS A 760 49.67 -27.36 -4.25
C LYS A 760 49.93 -28.62 -5.09
N PRO A 761 51.03 -28.64 -5.87
CA PRO A 761 51.47 -29.84 -6.57
C PRO A 761 51.62 -31.02 -5.61
N ARG A 762 51.07 -32.18 -5.98
CA ARG A 762 51.10 -33.38 -5.12
C ARG A 762 50.95 -34.68 -5.90
N HIS A 763 51.28 -35.77 -5.24
CA HIS A 763 51.04 -37.14 -5.71
C HIS A 763 49.86 -37.74 -4.95
N ALA A 764 48.87 -38.27 -5.66
CA ALA A 764 47.62 -38.72 -5.09
C ALA A 764 47.06 -39.97 -5.78
N ALA A 765 46.48 -40.88 -5.01
CA ALA A 765 45.62 -41.93 -5.53
C ALA A 765 44.16 -41.57 -5.23
N PHE A 766 43.27 -41.73 -6.20
CA PHE A 766 41.84 -41.45 -6.04
C PHE A 766 41.08 -42.75 -5.83
N LYS A 767 40.60 -42.97 -4.61
CA LYS A 767 39.83 -44.16 -4.25
C LYS A 767 38.34 -43.86 -4.36
N SER A 768 37.61 -44.66 -5.13
CA SER A 768 36.15 -44.54 -5.24
C SER A 768 35.46 -44.98 -3.94
N THR A 769 34.48 -44.20 -3.49
CA THR A 769 33.58 -44.56 -2.37
C THR A 769 32.72 -45.78 -2.68
N THR A 770 32.47 -46.07 -3.96
CA THR A 770 31.74 -47.27 -4.41
C THR A 770 32.63 -48.50 -4.62
N GLY A 771 33.93 -48.38 -4.32
CA GLY A 771 34.93 -49.46 -4.43
C GLY A 771 35.88 -49.29 -5.62
N GLY A 772 37.17 -49.62 -5.41
CA GLY A 772 38.24 -49.48 -6.40
C GLY A 772 38.91 -48.10 -6.42
N TYR A 773 39.80 -47.88 -7.39
CA TYR A 773 40.59 -46.67 -7.60
C TYR A 773 40.44 -46.19 -9.04
N ILE A 774 40.44 -44.87 -9.24
CA ILE A 774 40.58 -44.28 -10.58
C ILE A 774 41.91 -44.76 -11.15
N SER A 775 41.89 -45.26 -12.39
CA SER A 775 43.05 -45.80 -13.08
C SER A 775 42.87 -45.67 -14.60
N LEU A 776 43.82 -46.23 -15.35
CA LEU A 776 43.73 -46.39 -16.80
C LEU A 776 43.92 -47.84 -17.22
N SER A 777 43.23 -48.22 -18.30
CA SER A 777 43.41 -49.50 -18.99
C SER A 777 44.74 -49.55 -19.74
N GLU A 778 45.10 -50.72 -20.29
CA GLU A 778 46.25 -50.88 -21.19
C GLU A 778 46.19 -49.98 -22.44
N LYS A 779 45.01 -49.46 -22.78
CA LYS A 779 44.76 -48.55 -23.91
C LYS A 779 44.73 -47.07 -23.49
N ASN A 780 45.16 -46.75 -22.26
CA ASN A 780 45.08 -45.42 -21.66
C ASN A 780 43.64 -44.88 -21.53
N GLU A 781 42.64 -45.75 -21.40
CA GLU A 781 41.24 -45.35 -21.20
C GLU A 781 40.93 -45.30 -19.71
N GLY A 782 40.17 -44.31 -19.25
CA GLY A 782 39.84 -44.14 -17.83
C GLY A 782 38.90 -45.22 -17.32
N VAL A 783 39.29 -45.90 -16.24
CA VAL A 783 38.55 -46.98 -15.60
C VAL A 783 38.63 -46.91 -14.07
N VAL A 784 37.77 -47.64 -13.38
CA VAL A 784 37.88 -47.91 -11.93
C VAL A 784 38.42 -49.33 -11.75
N ALA A 785 39.58 -49.47 -11.10
CA ALA A 785 40.28 -50.74 -10.92
C ALA A 785 40.39 -51.14 -9.43
N ILE A 786 40.45 -52.44 -9.13
CA ILE A 786 40.69 -52.94 -7.77
C ILE A 786 42.19 -53.10 -7.57
N LYS A 787 42.71 -52.62 -6.43
CA LYS A 787 44.14 -52.74 -6.07
C LYS A 787 44.56 -54.21 -5.95
N THR A 788 45.38 -54.70 -6.86
CA THR A 788 46.02 -56.03 -6.80
C THR A 788 47.52 -55.90 -6.58
N ALA A 789 48.18 -56.99 -6.16
CA ALA A 789 49.64 -57.02 -5.95
C ALA A 789 50.48 -56.80 -7.23
N ALA A 790 49.83 -56.76 -8.41
CA ALA A 790 50.46 -56.49 -9.70
C ALA A 790 50.28 -55.02 -10.17
N ASP A 791 49.44 -54.22 -9.50
CA ASP A 791 49.15 -52.82 -9.88
C ASP A 791 50.20 -51.89 -9.27
N ALA A 792 51.38 -51.84 -9.89
CA ALA A 792 52.55 -51.17 -9.32
C ALA A 792 52.47 -49.63 -9.21
N ASP A 793 51.43 -48.97 -9.74
CA ASP A 793 51.32 -47.51 -9.58
C ASP A 793 49.89 -46.98 -9.78
N LEU A 794 49.14 -46.72 -8.71
CA LEU A 794 47.83 -46.03 -8.76
C LEU A 794 47.95 -44.52 -8.51
N THR A 795 49.18 -44.00 -8.56
CA THR A 795 49.48 -42.62 -8.19
C THR A 795 49.41 -41.70 -9.40
N PHE A 796 48.63 -40.64 -9.28
CA PHE A 796 48.62 -39.52 -10.21
C PHE A 796 49.44 -38.36 -9.66
N CYS A 797 50.11 -37.65 -10.55
CA CYS A 797 50.68 -36.35 -10.33
C CYS A 797 49.61 -35.29 -10.61
N LEU A 798 49.40 -34.38 -9.66
CA LEU A 798 48.48 -33.25 -9.77
C LEU A 798 49.30 -31.96 -9.89
N ASP A 799 49.32 -31.36 -11.09
CA ASP A 799 49.95 -30.05 -11.30
C ASP A 799 48.87 -28.96 -11.29
N THR A 800 49.07 -27.89 -10.53
CA THR A 800 48.12 -26.76 -10.46
C THR A 800 48.14 -25.98 -11.79
N ALA A 801 46.97 -25.76 -12.41
CA ALA A 801 46.84 -25.00 -13.65
C ALA A 801 46.37 -23.56 -13.41
N ASP A 802 45.29 -23.36 -12.65
CA ASP A 802 44.67 -22.04 -12.39
C ASP A 802 44.84 -21.65 -10.91
N SER A 803 46.09 -21.41 -10.50
CA SER A 803 46.45 -21.26 -9.09
C SER A 803 45.86 -20.02 -8.39
N LYS A 804 45.44 -18.99 -9.13
CA LYS A 804 44.84 -17.77 -8.57
C LYS A 804 43.31 -17.78 -8.65
N ALA A 805 42.72 -18.80 -9.26
CA ALA A 805 41.26 -18.91 -9.36
C ALA A 805 40.65 -19.16 -7.98
N THR A 806 39.43 -18.67 -7.77
CA THR A 806 38.68 -18.91 -6.52
C THR A 806 38.47 -20.41 -6.28
N VAL A 807 38.33 -21.19 -7.35
CA VAL A 807 38.32 -22.66 -7.34
C VAL A 807 39.42 -23.16 -8.29
N PRO A 808 40.61 -23.53 -7.79
CA PRO A 808 41.73 -23.93 -8.63
C PRO A 808 41.45 -25.22 -9.42
N SER A 809 42.02 -25.30 -10.61
CA SER A 809 42.02 -26.51 -11.44
C SER A 809 43.40 -27.17 -11.50
N PHE A 810 43.41 -28.45 -11.85
CA PHE A 810 44.56 -29.34 -11.85
C PHE A 810 44.69 -30.08 -13.18
N TYR A 811 45.92 -30.28 -13.61
CA TYR A 811 46.28 -31.30 -14.57
C TYR A 811 46.49 -32.62 -13.83
N ILE A 812 45.59 -33.58 -14.07
CA ILE A 812 45.68 -34.93 -13.50
C ILE A 812 46.44 -35.81 -14.50
N SER A 813 47.59 -36.34 -14.11
CA SER A 813 48.40 -37.14 -15.03
C SER A 813 49.17 -38.26 -14.35
N ARG A 814 49.60 -39.24 -15.13
CA ARG A 814 50.44 -40.35 -14.68
C ARG A 814 51.73 -40.39 -15.50
N ARG A 815 52.85 -40.81 -14.90
CA ARG A 815 54.09 -41.08 -15.66
C ARG A 815 53.85 -42.24 -16.64
N GLY A 816 54.52 -42.19 -17.79
CA GLY A 816 54.48 -43.28 -18.76
C GLY A 816 55.24 -44.52 -18.27
N ALA A 817 55.12 -45.63 -19.00
CA ALA A 817 55.66 -46.94 -18.61
C ALA A 817 57.20 -46.99 -18.43
N THR A 818 57.93 -45.98 -18.94
CA THR A 818 59.38 -45.81 -18.78
C THR A 818 59.70 -44.40 -18.28
N PRO A 819 60.84 -44.17 -17.60
CA PRO A 819 61.24 -42.83 -17.12
C PRO A 819 61.24 -41.74 -18.20
N ASP A 820 61.54 -42.11 -19.45
CA ASP A 820 61.60 -41.20 -20.61
C ASP A 820 60.26 -41.09 -21.39
N ALA A 821 59.22 -41.81 -20.97
CA ALA A 821 57.92 -41.76 -21.65
C ALA A 821 57.15 -40.49 -21.25
N GLN A 822 56.49 -39.89 -22.25
CA GLN A 822 55.66 -38.71 -22.06
C GLN A 822 54.55 -38.97 -21.02
N ARG A 823 54.28 -37.99 -20.15
CA ARG A 823 53.21 -38.09 -19.14
C ARG A 823 51.84 -38.19 -19.83
N LEU A 824 50.97 -39.02 -19.26
CA LEU A 824 49.61 -39.23 -19.75
C LEU A 824 48.64 -38.39 -18.90
N TYR A 825 48.01 -37.39 -19.51
CA TYR A 825 47.09 -36.45 -18.86
C TYR A 825 45.65 -36.87 -19.09
N MET A 826 44.82 -36.83 -18.04
CA MET A 826 43.39 -37.03 -18.15
C MET A 826 42.81 -36.01 -19.14
N PHE A 827 42.00 -36.49 -20.09
CA PHE A 827 41.54 -35.73 -21.24
C PHE A 827 40.07 -36.02 -21.54
N ASN A 828 39.29 -34.94 -21.67
CA ASN A 828 37.93 -34.96 -22.17
C ASN A 828 37.96 -35.08 -23.71
N VAL A 829 37.38 -36.14 -24.26
CA VAL A 829 37.37 -36.41 -25.70
C VAL A 829 36.24 -35.72 -26.47
N ALA A 830 35.45 -34.86 -25.81
CA ALA A 830 34.28 -34.22 -26.39
C ALA A 830 34.57 -33.48 -27.71
N ASP A 831 35.72 -32.81 -27.82
CA ASP A 831 36.13 -32.12 -29.05
C ASP A 831 36.71 -33.05 -30.14
N SER A 832 36.92 -34.31 -29.80
CA SER A 832 37.66 -35.29 -30.60
C SER A 832 36.75 -36.39 -31.16
N VAL A 833 35.58 -36.60 -30.55
CA VAL A 833 34.61 -37.65 -30.89
C VAL A 833 33.97 -37.43 -32.26
N ASP A 834 33.85 -36.18 -32.69
CA ASP A 834 33.22 -35.85 -33.97
C ASP A 834 34.15 -36.13 -35.16
N ASN A 835 33.55 -36.60 -36.24
CA ASN A 835 34.24 -36.84 -37.50
C ASN A 835 34.07 -35.61 -38.41
N ALA A 836 35.17 -35.05 -38.89
CA ALA A 836 35.16 -33.85 -39.71
C ALA A 836 34.46 -34.02 -41.08
N ILE A 837 34.16 -35.26 -41.49
CA ILE A 837 33.66 -35.60 -42.83
C ILE A 837 32.28 -36.31 -42.76
N SER A 838 31.81 -36.74 -41.58
CA SER A 838 30.54 -37.46 -41.43
C SER A 838 29.91 -37.25 -40.06
N ASP A 839 28.59 -37.40 -39.95
CA ASP A 839 27.87 -37.38 -38.66
C ASP A 839 28.18 -38.60 -37.77
N ALA A 840 28.86 -39.62 -38.30
CA ALA A 840 29.29 -40.78 -37.53
C ALA A 840 30.37 -40.40 -36.51
N LYS A 841 30.06 -40.57 -35.22
CA LYS A 841 30.98 -40.40 -34.10
C LYS A 841 32.12 -41.45 -34.15
N LYS A 842 33.33 -41.05 -33.75
CA LYS A 842 34.50 -41.94 -33.72
C LYS A 842 34.39 -42.92 -32.55
N ALA A 843 34.17 -44.19 -32.87
CA ALA A 843 34.02 -45.27 -31.89
C ALA A 843 35.22 -45.43 -30.92
N GLU A 844 36.43 -45.00 -31.32
CA GLU A 844 37.61 -45.03 -30.46
C GLU A 844 37.47 -44.12 -29.21
N TYR A 845 36.63 -43.08 -29.27
CA TYR A 845 36.37 -42.15 -28.18
C TYR A 845 35.06 -42.42 -27.43
N GLN A 846 34.37 -43.53 -27.71
CA GLN A 846 33.08 -43.86 -27.10
C GLN A 846 33.08 -45.23 -26.44
N TRP A 847 32.49 -45.33 -25.25
CA TRP A 847 32.20 -46.62 -24.60
C TRP A 847 30.98 -47.27 -25.25
N TYR A 848 29.95 -46.47 -25.47
CA TYR A 848 28.68 -46.80 -26.13
C TYR A 848 28.24 -45.60 -26.96
N ALA A 849 27.22 -45.77 -27.81
CA ALA A 849 26.60 -44.63 -28.49
C ALA A 849 26.26 -43.53 -27.47
N ASP A 850 26.67 -42.30 -27.76
CA ASP A 850 26.47 -41.09 -26.95
C ASP A 850 27.12 -41.09 -25.54
N ILE A 851 27.97 -42.08 -25.23
CA ILE A 851 28.75 -42.12 -23.98
C ILE A 851 30.24 -42.01 -24.32
N ASN A 852 30.78 -40.80 -24.18
CA ASN A 852 32.18 -40.49 -24.47
C ASN A 852 33.12 -40.99 -23.35
N LYS A 853 34.32 -41.43 -23.72
CA LYS A 853 35.35 -41.87 -22.77
C LYS A 853 36.03 -40.67 -22.11
N VAL A 854 36.44 -40.81 -20.86
CA VAL A 854 37.60 -40.07 -20.36
C VAL A 854 38.85 -40.90 -20.67
N ILE A 855 39.85 -40.31 -21.31
CA ILE A 855 41.11 -41.00 -21.65
C ILE A 855 42.30 -40.32 -21.01
N PHE A 856 43.47 -40.95 -21.06
CA PHE A 856 44.74 -40.37 -20.66
C PHE A 856 45.63 -40.17 -21.89
N LYS A 857 45.78 -38.92 -22.31
CA LYS A 857 46.44 -38.51 -23.54
C LYS A 857 47.87 -38.04 -23.27
N ALA A 858 48.81 -38.46 -24.10
CA ALA A 858 50.21 -38.07 -23.97
C ALA A 858 50.39 -36.56 -24.27
N ALA A 859 50.97 -35.82 -23.32
CA ALA A 859 51.25 -34.39 -23.46
C ALA A 859 52.47 -33.97 -22.62
N THR A 860 53.01 -32.78 -22.88
CA THR A 860 54.11 -32.17 -22.12
C THR A 860 53.66 -30.81 -21.59
N LEU A 861 53.78 -30.58 -20.29
CA LEU A 861 53.51 -29.28 -19.68
C LEU A 861 54.61 -28.29 -20.04
N VAL A 862 54.26 -27.27 -20.83
CA VAL A 862 55.19 -26.22 -21.25
C VAL A 862 55.23 -25.12 -20.20
N ASN A 863 54.06 -24.71 -19.71
CA ASN A 863 53.84 -23.80 -18.58
C ASN A 863 52.40 -24.01 -18.06
N SER A 864 51.96 -23.24 -17.05
CA SER A 864 50.62 -23.35 -16.44
C SER A 864 49.47 -23.30 -17.46
N ASP A 865 49.63 -22.53 -18.54
CA ASP A 865 48.58 -22.22 -19.51
C ASP A 865 48.83 -22.80 -20.90
N THR A 866 49.77 -23.75 -21.04
CA THR A 866 50.07 -24.37 -22.34
C THR A 866 50.59 -25.80 -22.18
N LEU A 867 49.98 -26.74 -22.92
CA LEU A 867 50.49 -28.10 -23.12
C LEU A 867 50.99 -28.28 -24.57
N SER A 868 51.99 -29.13 -24.78
CA SER A 868 52.30 -29.69 -26.11
C SER A 868 51.74 -31.11 -26.20
N THR A 869 50.97 -31.42 -27.26
CA THR A 869 50.35 -32.73 -27.49
C THR A 869 50.35 -33.08 -28.97
N THR A 870 50.03 -34.32 -29.32
CA THR A 870 49.78 -34.72 -30.72
C THR A 870 48.31 -34.54 -31.10
N VAL A 871 48.05 -33.89 -32.23
CA VAL A 871 46.73 -33.76 -32.87
C VAL A 871 46.86 -34.20 -34.33
N ASN A 872 46.04 -35.17 -34.76
CA ASN A 872 46.09 -35.76 -36.11
C ASN A 872 47.50 -36.21 -36.55
N GLY A 873 48.30 -36.75 -35.62
CA GLY A 873 49.66 -37.23 -35.88
C GLY A 873 50.74 -36.15 -35.97
N LYS A 874 50.43 -34.88 -35.67
CA LYS A 874 51.41 -33.78 -35.61
C LYS A 874 51.49 -33.19 -34.20
N GLU A 875 52.68 -32.77 -33.79
CA GLU A 875 52.87 -32.01 -32.55
C GLU A 875 52.21 -30.64 -32.66
N ALA A 876 51.49 -30.23 -31.60
CA ALA A 876 50.78 -28.96 -31.51
C ALA A 876 50.77 -28.44 -30.08
N LEU A 877 50.82 -27.11 -29.93
CA LEU A 877 50.60 -26.42 -28.67
C LEU A 877 49.11 -26.21 -28.46
N VAL A 878 48.60 -26.49 -27.26
CA VAL A 878 47.21 -26.23 -26.87
C VAL A 878 47.17 -25.25 -25.70
N ALA A 879 46.36 -24.20 -25.83
CA ALA A 879 46.08 -23.20 -24.80
C ALA A 879 44.57 -23.00 -24.64
N THR A 880 44.14 -22.18 -23.67
CA THR A 880 42.72 -21.88 -23.45
C THR A 880 42.10 -21.21 -24.67
N SER A 881 42.80 -20.24 -25.25
CA SER A 881 42.40 -19.53 -26.48
C SER A 881 43.28 -19.95 -27.65
N ALA A 882 42.66 -20.23 -28.80
CA ALA A 882 43.40 -20.50 -30.03
C ALA A 882 44.09 -19.23 -30.54
N ASP A 883 45.35 -19.35 -30.95
CA ASP A 883 46.09 -18.30 -31.65
C ASP A 883 46.66 -18.89 -32.94
N GLN A 884 45.90 -18.73 -34.02
CA GLN A 884 46.27 -19.25 -35.33
C GLN A 884 47.57 -18.63 -35.85
N ASN A 885 47.91 -17.40 -35.43
CA ASN A 885 49.14 -16.71 -35.85
C ASN A 885 50.38 -17.29 -35.16
N LYS A 886 50.21 -17.94 -34.00
CA LYS A 886 51.28 -18.62 -33.25
C LYS A 886 51.25 -20.14 -33.34
N GLY A 887 50.34 -20.70 -34.14
CA GLY A 887 50.17 -22.16 -34.27
C GLY A 887 49.65 -22.83 -32.99
N ILE A 888 48.97 -22.08 -32.12
CA ILE A 888 48.41 -22.57 -30.85
C ILE A 888 46.94 -22.93 -31.09
N LEU A 889 46.60 -24.18 -30.78
CA LEU A 889 45.22 -24.69 -30.81
C LEU A 889 44.50 -24.36 -29.50
N GLY A 890 43.18 -24.21 -29.58
CA GLY A 890 42.32 -24.18 -28.38
C GLY A 890 42.18 -25.56 -27.75
N GLY A 891 41.49 -25.65 -26.62
CA GLY A 891 41.10 -26.93 -26.01
C GLY A 891 41.95 -27.35 -24.80
N LEU A 892 42.73 -26.45 -24.20
CA LEU A 892 43.43 -26.73 -22.95
C LEU A 892 42.46 -27.15 -21.81
N ASN A 893 41.24 -26.63 -21.80
CA ASN A 893 40.22 -26.98 -20.80
C ASN A 893 39.82 -28.47 -20.85
N ASN A 894 40.04 -29.18 -21.96
CA ASN A 894 39.84 -30.62 -22.01
C ASN A 894 40.78 -31.39 -21.05
N PHE A 895 41.90 -30.77 -20.67
CA PHE A 895 42.91 -31.34 -19.76
C PHE A 895 42.81 -30.82 -18.32
N LYS A 896 42.04 -29.75 -18.07
CA LYS A 896 41.92 -29.12 -16.75
C LYS A 896 40.75 -29.71 -15.98
N TYR A 897 40.98 -30.09 -14.73
CA TYR A 897 39.98 -30.65 -13.83
C TYR A 897 40.02 -29.99 -12.45
N GLN A 898 38.86 -29.61 -11.92
CA GLN A 898 38.71 -29.18 -10.53
C GLN A 898 38.45 -30.38 -9.63
N ILE A 899 38.97 -30.36 -8.41
CA ILE A 899 38.79 -31.42 -7.41
C ILE A 899 38.06 -30.78 -6.23
N LEU A 900 36.75 -30.97 -6.18
CA LEU A 900 35.82 -30.22 -5.33
C LEU A 900 35.43 -31.06 -4.13
N LYS A 901 35.60 -30.57 -2.91
CA LYS A 901 35.17 -31.27 -1.70
C LYS A 901 33.65 -31.46 -1.71
N VAL A 902 33.20 -32.64 -1.30
CA VAL A 902 31.78 -32.96 -1.11
C VAL A 902 31.32 -32.31 0.20
N ALA A 903 30.24 -31.54 0.15
CA ALA A 903 29.64 -30.90 1.34
C ALA A 903 29.36 -31.92 2.45
N ASP A 904 29.48 -31.50 3.70
CA ASP A 904 29.25 -32.31 4.91
C ASP A 904 30.10 -33.60 5.05
N THR A 905 31.18 -33.72 4.28
CA THR A 905 32.16 -34.80 4.42
C THR A 905 33.55 -34.23 4.71
N ASP A 906 34.38 -34.97 5.44
CA ASP A 906 35.74 -34.47 5.76
C ASP A 906 36.72 -34.69 4.61
N ASP A 907 36.61 -35.81 3.87
CA ASP A 907 37.65 -36.32 2.96
C ASP A 907 37.16 -36.82 1.59
N GLU A 908 35.92 -36.54 1.19
CA GLU A 908 35.40 -36.91 -0.14
C GLU A 908 35.45 -35.74 -1.13
N TYR A 909 35.69 -36.06 -2.40
CA TYR A 909 35.81 -35.10 -3.50
C TYR A 909 35.08 -35.57 -4.76
N TYR A 910 34.53 -34.60 -5.50
CA TYR A 910 34.14 -34.73 -6.89
C TYR A 910 35.28 -34.27 -7.80
N ILE A 911 35.39 -34.85 -9.01
CA ILE A 911 36.32 -34.40 -10.05
C ILE A 911 35.49 -33.81 -11.20
N ARG A 912 35.71 -32.55 -11.57
CA ARG A 912 34.93 -31.81 -12.59
C ARG A 912 35.82 -31.32 -13.72
N ASN A 913 35.45 -31.54 -14.97
CA ASN A 913 36.18 -31.03 -16.14
C ASN A 913 35.83 -29.58 -16.48
N MET A 914 36.77 -28.81 -17.02
CA MET A 914 36.62 -27.37 -17.31
C MET A 914 36.00 -27.02 -18.68
N VAL A 915 35.59 -27.99 -19.51
CA VAL A 915 34.95 -27.69 -20.81
C VAL A 915 33.47 -27.37 -20.62
N GLU A 916 32.71 -28.36 -20.17
CA GLU A 916 31.26 -28.27 -19.96
C GLU A 916 30.89 -28.21 -18.47
N GLY A 917 31.88 -28.26 -17.57
CA GLY A 917 31.65 -28.37 -16.12
C GLY A 917 31.07 -29.72 -15.68
N ASP A 918 31.15 -30.74 -16.54
CA ASP A 918 30.68 -32.10 -16.24
C ASP A 918 31.63 -32.80 -15.26
N TYR A 919 31.05 -33.65 -14.41
CA TYR A 919 31.72 -34.40 -13.37
C TYR A 919 32.15 -35.77 -13.87
N LEU A 920 33.24 -36.30 -13.32
CA LEU A 920 33.68 -37.66 -13.55
C LEU A 920 32.62 -38.64 -13.03
N VAL A 921 32.11 -39.49 -13.91
CA VAL A 921 31.10 -40.50 -13.62
C VAL A 921 31.69 -41.87 -13.89
N SER A 922 31.39 -42.84 -13.02
CA SER A 922 31.69 -44.25 -13.28
C SER A 922 30.43 -44.95 -13.77
N TYR A 923 30.45 -45.41 -15.01
CA TYR A 923 29.41 -46.23 -15.60
C TYR A 923 29.92 -47.67 -15.70
N ASN A 924 29.52 -48.54 -14.76
CA ASN A 924 29.99 -49.92 -14.64
C ASN A 924 31.53 -50.04 -14.62
N GLY A 925 32.23 -49.13 -13.93
CA GLY A 925 33.69 -49.12 -13.85
C GLY A 925 34.39 -48.45 -15.05
N LEU A 926 33.65 -47.97 -16.05
CA LEU A 926 34.17 -47.19 -17.17
C LEU A 926 33.98 -45.69 -16.89
N LEU A 927 35.02 -44.87 -17.07
CA LEU A 927 34.95 -43.45 -16.75
C LEU A 927 34.42 -42.63 -17.93
N THR A 928 33.47 -41.76 -17.63
CA THR A 928 32.84 -40.79 -18.53
C THR A 928 32.62 -39.46 -17.80
N LEU A 929 32.03 -38.47 -18.46
CA LEU A 929 31.67 -37.18 -17.87
C LEU A 929 30.14 -37.01 -17.90
N GLY A 930 29.56 -36.45 -16.83
CA GLY A 930 28.13 -36.20 -16.74
C GLY A 930 27.73 -35.34 -15.54
N GLU A 931 26.46 -35.37 -15.17
CA GLU A 931 25.89 -34.52 -14.12
C GLU A 931 26.40 -34.83 -12.71
N LYS A 932 26.38 -33.81 -11.84
CA LYS A 932 26.82 -33.88 -10.43
C LYS A 932 26.16 -35.03 -9.65
N ASP A 933 24.86 -35.26 -9.86
CA ASP A 933 24.09 -36.29 -9.14
C ASP A 933 24.55 -37.72 -9.45
N LYS A 934 25.25 -37.92 -10.57
CA LYS A 934 25.82 -39.21 -11.00
C LYS A 934 27.34 -39.28 -10.77
N ALA A 935 27.94 -38.21 -10.24
CA ALA A 935 29.39 -38.10 -10.08
C ALA A 935 29.95 -39.17 -9.15
N ILE A 936 31.09 -39.74 -9.52
CA ILE A 936 31.86 -40.60 -8.62
C ILE A 936 32.44 -39.73 -7.49
N ARG A 937 32.23 -40.17 -6.25
CA ARG A 937 32.89 -39.56 -5.07
C ARG A 937 34.17 -40.31 -4.79
N VAL A 938 35.26 -39.58 -4.63
CA VAL A 938 36.58 -40.14 -4.36
C VAL A 938 37.17 -39.61 -3.06
N THR A 939 37.86 -40.47 -2.31
CA THR A 939 38.77 -40.03 -1.24
C THR A 939 40.19 -39.95 -1.79
N ILE A 940 40.94 -38.95 -1.35
CA ILE A 940 42.31 -38.71 -1.82
C ILE A 940 43.30 -39.37 -0.84
N GLU A 941 43.97 -40.42 -1.28
CA GLU A 941 45.05 -41.05 -0.52
C GLU A 941 46.41 -40.46 -0.95
N LYS A 942 47.31 -40.23 0.02
CA LYS A 942 48.68 -39.79 -0.28
C LYS A 942 49.35 -40.82 -1.17
N GLY A 943 49.74 -40.42 -2.38
CA GLY A 943 50.50 -41.26 -3.28
C GLY A 943 51.93 -41.47 -2.78
N GLU A 944 52.50 -42.65 -3.04
CA GLU A 944 53.94 -42.84 -2.88
C GLU A 944 54.65 -42.02 -3.97
N SER A 945 55.65 -41.23 -3.58
CA SER A 945 56.51 -40.57 -4.56
C SER A 945 57.26 -41.67 -5.32
N PRO A 946 57.07 -41.83 -6.63
CA PRO A 946 57.81 -42.82 -7.39
C PRO A 946 59.23 -42.28 -7.53
N VAL A 947 60.10 -42.80 -6.67
CA VAL A 947 61.52 -42.49 -6.45
C VAL A 947 61.85 -41.06 -6.01
N ALA A 948 62.45 -40.99 -4.81
CA ALA A 948 63.21 -39.85 -4.33
C ALA A 948 64.34 -39.55 -5.33
N ASN A 949 64.14 -38.56 -6.21
CA ASN A 949 65.21 -37.74 -6.79
C ASN A 949 64.75 -36.54 -7.65
N ASP A 950 63.46 -36.31 -7.85
CA ASP A 950 62.97 -35.06 -8.48
C ASP A 950 62.31 -34.13 -7.45
N ALA A 951 62.99 -33.92 -6.33
CA ALA A 951 62.84 -32.62 -5.67
C ALA A 951 63.54 -31.60 -6.56
N ILE A 952 62.79 -30.98 -7.48
CA ILE A 952 63.12 -29.61 -7.86
C ILE A 952 62.86 -28.79 -6.61
N SER A 953 63.88 -28.74 -5.76
CA SER A 953 64.00 -27.70 -4.76
C SER A 953 64.04 -26.39 -5.53
N ALA A 954 63.01 -25.57 -5.34
CA ALA A 954 63.00 -24.19 -5.80
C ALA A 954 64.03 -23.30 -5.06
N ASP A 955 64.98 -23.91 -4.32
CA ASP A 955 66.04 -23.24 -3.57
C ASP A 955 67.45 -23.52 -4.11
N ALA A 956 67.59 -24.25 -5.24
CA ALA A 956 68.91 -24.55 -5.80
C ALA A 956 69.54 -23.32 -6.48
N VAL A 957 70.69 -22.86 -5.95
CA VAL A 957 71.48 -21.76 -6.52
C VAL A 957 71.99 -22.15 -7.92
N SER A 958 71.70 -21.32 -8.92
CA SER A 958 72.14 -21.52 -10.31
C SER A 958 73.07 -20.38 -10.75
N VAL A 959 74.19 -20.73 -11.39
CA VAL A 959 75.20 -19.77 -11.88
C VAL A 959 75.38 -19.96 -13.38
N THR A 960 75.14 -18.90 -14.16
CA THR A 960 75.33 -18.90 -15.63
C THR A 960 76.28 -17.77 -16.04
N ALA A 961 77.23 -18.02 -16.94
CA ALA A 961 78.13 -16.98 -17.47
C ALA A 961 77.69 -16.46 -18.84
N GLY A 962 77.74 -15.14 -19.02
CA GLY A 962 77.47 -14.42 -20.25
C GLY A 962 78.72 -13.73 -20.82
N ASN A 963 78.52 -12.78 -21.73
CA ASN A 963 79.60 -11.97 -22.31
C ASN A 963 79.94 -10.83 -21.36
N GLY A 964 81.04 -10.95 -20.62
CA GLY A 964 81.46 -9.97 -19.60
C GLY A 964 80.66 -9.94 -18.28
N PHE A 965 79.86 -10.98 -17.97
CA PHE A 965 79.10 -11.07 -16.71
C PHE A 965 78.80 -12.50 -16.27
N VAL A 966 78.37 -12.65 -15.02
CA VAL A 966 77.81 -13.87 -14.42
C VAL A 966 76.45 -13.54 -13.83
N THR A 967 75.44 -14.38 -14.12
CA THR A 967 74.12 -14.32 -13.50
C THR A 967 73.99 -15.41 -12.44
N VAL A 968 73.59 -15.04 -11.23
CA VAL A 968 73.34 -15.94 -10.10
C VAL A 968 71.86 -15.87 -9.72
N LYS A 969 71.19 -17.02 -9.70
CA LYS A 969 69.78 -17.16 -9.31
C LYS A 969 69.67 -17.94 -8.00
N GLY A 970 68.68 -17.61 -7.17
CA GLY A 970 68.42 -18.28 -5.90
C GLY A 970 69.37 -17.92 -4.75
N ALA A 971 70.12 -16.80 -4.88
CA ALA A 971 71.11 -16.35 -3.90
C ALA A 971 70.72 -15.04 -3.18
N GLU A 972 69.43 -14.70 -3.14
CA GLU A 972 68.93 -13.51 -2.45
C GLU A 972 69.27 -13.55 -0.95
N GLY A 973 69.89 -12.47 -0.44
CA GLY A 973 70.39 -12.36 0.92
C GLY A 973 71.73 -13.06 1.19
N LYS A 974 72.28 -13.84 0.25
CA LYS A 974 73.55 -14.58 0.41
C LYS A 974 74.75 -13.80 -0.15
N ASN A 975 75.95 -13.98 0.44
CA ASN A 975 77.17 -13.41 -0.11
C ASN A 975 77.69 -14.21 -1.31
N VAL A 976 77.98 -13.54 -2.42
CA VAL A 976 78.52 -14.11 -3.66
C VAL A 976 79.92 -13.56 -3.91
N VAL A 977 80.91 -14.46 -3.95
CA VAL A 977 82.32 -14.15 -4.19
C VAL A 977 82.77 -14.79 -5.49
N ILE A 978 83.29 -13.98 -6.42
CA ILE A 978 83.82 -14.42 -7.71
C ILE A 978 85.33 -14.29 -7.69
N THR A 979 86.06 -15.37 -7.96
CA THR A 979 87.53 -15.38 -8.03
C THR A 979 88.05 -15.82 -9.40
N ASN A 980 89.25 -15.34 -9.77
CA ASN A 980 89.95 -15.84 -10.96
C ASN A 980 90.70 -17.16 -10.67
N VAL A 981 91.33 -17.73 -11.70
CA VAL A 981 92.10 -18.99 -11.61
C VAL A 981 93.28 -18.93 -10.63
N LEU A 982 93.73 -17.72 -10.25
CA LEU A 982 94.81 -17.48 -9.29
C LEU A 982 94.28 -17.24 -7.86
N GLY A 983 92.97 -17.35 -7.63
CA GLY A 983 92.33 -17.15 -6.33
C GLY A 983 92.11 -15.68 -5.93
N GLN A 984 92.31 -14.73 -6.84
CA GLN A 984 92.08 -13.31 -6.59
C GLN A 984 90.58 -12.98 -6.72
N ILE A 985 90.04 -12.22 -5.78
CA ILE A 985 88.62 -11.80 -5.77
C ILE A 985 88.40 -10.74 -6.85
N ILE A 986 87.51 -11.05 -7.80
CA ILE A 986 87.05 -10.15 -8.86
C ILE A 986 85.80 -9.38 -8.41
N ALA A 987 84.90 -10.04 -7.68
CA ALA A 987 83.69 -9.43 -7.12
C ALA A 987 83.32 -10.10 -5.79
N ASN A 988 82.78 -9.34 -4.84
CA ASN A 988 82.28 -9.82 -3.55
C ASN A 988 81.08 -8.96 -3.15
N THR A 989 79.87 -9.52 -3.26
CA THR A 989 78.63 -8.77 -3.01
C THR A 989 77.57 -9.66 -2.40
N VAL A 990 76.78 -9.08 -1.50
CA VAL A 990 75.50 -9.67 -1.08
C VAL A 990 74.47 -9.36 -2.14
N VAL A 991 73.78 -10.38 -2.63
CA VAL A 991 72.78 -10.25 -3.69
C VAL A 991 71.42 -9.96 -3.06
N SER A 992 70.75 -8.90 -3.48
CA SER A 992 69.46 -8.47 -2.90
C SER A 992 68.23 -8.86 -3.71
N SER A 993 68.39 -9.70 -4.75
CA SER A 993 67.29 -10.16 -5.62
C SER A 993 67.43 -11.63 -5.96
N SER A 994 66.31 -12.29 -6.26
CA SER A 994 66.26 -13.70 -6.66
C SER A 994 67.07 -14.03 -7.93
N GLU A 995 67.39 -13.01 -8.74
CA GLU A 995 68.31 -13.08 -9.88
C GLU A 995 69.19 -11.82 -9.91
N ALA A 996 70.51 -11.99 -9.88
CA ALA A 996 71.46 -10.88 -9.96
C ALA A 996 72.54 -11.13 -11.01
N THR A 997 72.89 -10.06 -11.74
CA THR A 997 73.93 -10.07 -12.76
C THR A 997 75.13 -9.26 -12.27
N ILE A 998 76.29 -9.90 -12.23
CA ILE A 998 77.55 -9.35 -11.73
C ILE A 998 78.51 -9.25 -12.91
N ALA A 999 79.05 -8.05 -13.17
CA ALA A 999 80.03 -7.84 -14.23
C ALA A 999 81.37 -8.49 -13.88
N VAL A 1000 81.96 -9.23 -14.82
CA VAL A 1000 83.20 -10.00 -14.62
C VAL A 1000 83.99 -10.01 -15.93
N SER A 1001 85.32 -9.85 -15.86
CA SER A 1001 86.18 -9.91 -17.04
C SER A 1001 86.17 -11.30 -17.70
N ALA A 1002 86.34 -11.36 -19.03
CA ALA A 1002 86.37 -12.61 -19.79
C ALA A 1002 87.47 -13.56 -19.27
N GLY A 1003 87.14 -14.85 -19.16
CA GLY A 1003 88.03 -15.87 -18.60
C GLY A 1003 87.30 -16.90 -17.72
N VAL A 1004 88.07 -17.84 -17.15
CA VAL A 1004 87.55 -18.83 -16.20
C VAL A 1004 87.50 -18.20 -14.81
N VAL A 1005 86.32 -18.23 -14.20
CA VAL A 1005 86.08 -17.73 -12.85
C VAL A 1005 85.39 -18.78 -11.99
N PHE A 1006 85.55 -18.66 -10.68
CA PHE A 1006 84.90 -19.50 -9.69
C PHE A 1006 83.95 -18.65 -8.87
N VAL A 1007 82.67 -19.03 -8.85
CA VAL A 1007 81.60 -18.30 -8.20
C VAL A 1007 81.21 -19.08 -6.95
N SER A 1008 81.51 -18.52 -5.78
CA SER A 1008 81.19 -19.11 -4.49
C SER A 1008 80.01 -18.37 -3.89
N VAL A 1009 78.93 -19.10 -3.59
CA VAL A 1009 77.77 -18.55 -2.88
C VAL A 1009 77.80 -19.08 -1.45
N GLU A 1010 77.56 -18.21 -0.49
CA GLU A 1010 77.57 -18.56 0.94
C GLU A 1010 76.67 -19.78 1.24
N GLY A 1011 77.28 -20.84 1.79
CA GLY A 1011 76.60 -22.11 2.08
C GLY A 1011 76.55 -23.12 0.93
N GLU A 1012 77.05 -22.78 -0.27
CA GLU A 1012 77.06 -23.64 -1.45
C GLU A 1012 78.48 -23.97 -1.93
N ALA A 1013 78.63 -25.05 -2.72
CA ALA A 1013 79.89 -25.37 -3.39
C ALA A 1013 80.21 -24.35 -4.49
N ALA A 1014 81.49 -24.01 -4.65
CA ALA A 1014 81.92 -23.08 -5.69
C ALA A 1014 81.69 -23.64 -7.10
N VAL A 1015 81.05 -22.84 -7.97
CA VAL A 1015 80.73 -23.20 -9.35
C VAL A 1015 81.75 -22.58 -10.30
N LYS A 1016 82.34 -23.40 -11.18
CA LYS A 1016 83.23 -22.92 -12.25
C LYS A 1016 82.38 -22.36 -13.40
N ALA A 1017 82.64 -21.11 -13.79
CA ALA A 1017 81.96 -20.44 -14.89
C ALA A 1017 82.97 -19.91 -15.93
N ILE A 1018 82.62 -19.95 -17.22
CA ILE A 1018 83.47 -19.45 -18.31
C ILE A 1018 82.79 -18.21 -18.89
N VAL A 1019 83.32 -17.03 -18.54
CA VAL A 1019 82.84 -15.75 -19.06
C VAL A 1019 83.44 -15.55 -20.44
N LYS A 1020 82.58 -15.37 -21.44
CA LYS A 1020 82.99 -15.18 -22.84
C LYS A 1020 83.51 -13.78 -23.09
#